data_AF-A0A5M8PSX2-F1
#
_entry.id   AF-A0A5M8PSX2-F1
#
_cell.length_a   1.000
_cell.length_b   1.000
_cell.length_c   1.000
_cell.angle_alpha   90.00
_cell.angle_beta   90.00
_cell.angle_gamma   90.00
#
_symmetry.space_group_name_H-M   'P 1'
#
loop_
_entity.id
_entity.type
_entity.pdbx_description
1 polymer ?
#
loop_
_entity_poly.entity_id
_entity_poly.type
_entity_poly.pdbx_seq_one_letter_code
_entity_poly.pdbx_strand_id
1 'polypeptide(L)'
;MAELSQNELKAITAHPVRKGLETFRTTFASRYLRSKNADVTEVVDRLTSGVSDRGEKDVILDFALALLAQPAARTIRSRIGNGPLSGDIASFYARLSAGQEKAKHVAPLLKLVVTLKSGIAPQNSDVDIWTAVFDLIARTRPLQLPQPTTPPPSHPSFTSSFQQTPWSFNTGSFADAYASEHRKQVHDVLREELLPTLRIDVPDFIPAVFGPYPRLDKLAETVFDRCQEEDTPLYTKGSGWNGWPPSADEDLVLEWLQDLMTRFMAWTNDVHAAASRQIYKGPSTYLDGSPIKRKMDVGIMGRHGNKDDEVDKKTRPKSNWAQILVIGELKSNSIEDGPEPAWLDLATYAREVSRTQDRRFVLGFTLCGSRMRLWHFDRSGSSGSSSFDINRDGFKFVHVMLGYHLMDDKQLGLDPTIQQSDGQRYVEITRDNQIERLILTKEIKKQAVIVGRATTCWRAYCDKDQSKEPLLVKDSWQYVERPEEGELIKEATDKGVRNVARYYHHETVQVDGKNDDTIENVRRGLMKTCSRTRFKQRSFNEPDASVSEPPGKSVAGRSQSQSQSHSLSRKRSSSAAQIAPPASLKRSCSSFESRNSGSPVHNRVHRRVITRDPGKPIYNASSPVALITGLIGAIKGHESSLNAGILHRDISIGNIMLTENEDDGFLIDYDLAIQTSSDRASGAPGKTGTKVFMAIGALLGEHHSPMHDLESFFWVKLWICFHWNGPGQERRKVKEFEDWNTKPIKELAKLKMGLVSKRIFDTVEDSFTPYCKRLFPCLRELHEVIFPGGTPWSKEDRPLYSRIMAVLEKARMDLV
;
A
#
# COMPACT_ATOMS: atom_id res chain seq x y z
N MET A 1 -9.84 25.52 46.76
CA MET A 1 -9.85 24.08 46.49
C MET A 1 -11.04 23.78 45.61
N ALA A 2 -10.83 23.10 44.50
CA ALA A 2 -11.88 22.63 43.61
C ALA A 2 -12.82 21.66 44.35
N GLU A 3 -14.12 21.97 44.38
CA GLU A 3 -15.12 21.02 44.87
C GLU A 3 -15.20 19.80 43.94
N LEU A 4 -15.27 18.60 44.51
CA LEU A 4 -15.33 17.33 43.77
C LEU A 4 -16.76 16.82 43.68
N SER A 5 -17.20 16.47 42.47
CA SER A 5 -18.51 15.85 42.26
C SER A 5 -18.56 14.43 42.82
N GLN A 6 -19.77 13.96 43.11
CA GLN A 6 -20.00 12.61 43.63
C GLN A 6 -19.51 11.50 42.68
N ASN A 7 -19.36 11.77 41.38
CA ASN A 7 -18.81 10.84 40.40
C ASN A 7 -17.28 10.83 40.38
N GLU A 8 -16.63 11.99 40.52
CA GLU A 8 -15.17 12.06 40.69
C GLU A 8 -14.77 11.40 42.01
N LEU A 9 -15.49 11.65 43.10
CA LEU A 9 -15.23 11.02 44.40
C LEU A 9 -15.31 9.48 44.31
N LYS A 10 -16.35 8.93 43.66
CA LYS A 10 -16.46 7.48 43.37
C LYS A 10 -15.27 6.95 42.55
N ALA A 11 -14.82 7.70 41.53
CA ALA A 11 -13.68 7.30 40.71
C ALA A 11 -12.35 7.32 41.49
N ILE A 12 -12.18 8.27 42.40
CA ILE A 12 -11.01 8.37 43.30
C ILE A 12 -11.02 7.20 44.30
N THR A 13 -12.15 6.93 44.97
CA THR A 13 -12.27 5.80 45.92
C THR A 13 -12.08 4.44 45.24
N ALA A 14 -12.52 4.28 43.99
CA ALA A 14 -12.30 3.04 43.23
C ALA A 14 -10.82 2.84 42.80
N HIS A 15 -10.04 3.91 42.70
CA HIS A 15 -8.68 3.91 42.17
C HIS A 15 -7.72 4.75 43.06
N PRO A 16 -7.47 4.34 44.32
CA PRO A 16 -6.64 5.09 45.27
C PRO A 16 -5.19 5.23 44.77
N VAL A 17 -4.71 6.48 44.76
CA VAL A 17 -3.44 6.89 44.15
C VAL A 17 -2.27 6.79 45.12
N ARG A 18 -2.54 6.73 46.42
CA ARG A 18 -1.54 6.64 47.49
C ARG A 18 -0.49 5.56 47.22
N LYS A 19 -0.90 4.36 46.77
CA LYS A 19 0.04 3.27 46.39
C LYS A 19 0.75 3.54 45.07
N GLY A 20 0.09 4.15 44.09
CA GLY A 20 0.64 4.39 42.75
C GLY A 20 1.69 5.51 42.68
N LEU A 21 1.77 6.38 43.70
CA LEU A 21 2.84 7.38 43.85
C LEU A 21 3.96 6.95 44.81
N GLU A 22 3.88 5.75 45.38
CA GLU A 22 4.80 5.32 46.45
C GLU A 22 6.23 5.12 45.96
N THR A 23 6.40 4.60 44.74
CA THR A 23 7.70 4.51 44.05
C THR A 23 8.31 5.90 43.89
N PHE A 24 7.52 6.90 43.51
CA PHE A 24 7.99 8.29 43.39
C PHE A 24 8.40 8.86 44.75
N ARG A 25 7.60 8.69 45.81
CA ARG A 25 7.97 9.13 47.18
C ARG A 25 9.28 8.51 47.64
N THR A 26 9.46 7.21 47.40
CA THR A 26 10.65 6.45 47.81
C THR A 26 11.90 6.96 47.08
N THR A 27 11.81 7.17 45.76
CA THR A 27 12.89 7.75 44.96
C THR A 27 13.18 9.20 45.36
N PHE A 28 12.15 10.01 45.61
CA PHE A 28 12.31 11.40 46.04
C PHE A 28 13.01 11.49 47.41
N ALA A 29 12.54 10.75 48.41
CA ALA A 29 13.11 10.75 49.75
C ALA A 29 14.55 10.21 49.75
N SER A 30 14.81 9.09 49.07
CA SER A 30 16.15 8.50 48.97
C SER A 30 17.14 9.31 48.13
N ARG A 31 16.69 10.28 47.34
CA ARG A 31 17.55 11.19 46.56
C ARG A 31 17.73 12.56 47.22
N TYR A 32 16.71 13.12 47.87
CA TYR A 32 16.70 14.51 48.36
C TYR A 32 16.53 14.70 49.88
N LEU A 33 16.05 13.68 50.62
CA LEU A 33 15.78 13.77 52.06
C LEU A 33 16.72 12.85 52.88
N ARG A 34 18.01 12.79 52.48
CA ARG A 34 19.01 11.88 53.06
C ARG A 34 19.48 12.26 54.48
N SER A 35 19.37 13.52 54.89
CA SER A 35 19.71 13.94 56.25
C SER A 35 18.48 13.92 57.15
N LYS A 36 18.65 13.58 58.43
CA LYS A 36 17.54 13.48 59.41
C LYS A 36 16.81 14.81 59.67
N ASN A 37 17.39 15.94 59.26
CA ASN A 37 16.90 17.29 59.52
C ASN A 37 16.53 18.07 58.24
N ALA A 38 16.43 17.40 57.07
CA ALA A 38 16.05 18.07 55.83
C ALA A 38 14.57 18.51 55.87
N ASP A 39 14.31 19.82 55.77
CA ASP A 39 12.95 20.32 55.59
C ASP A 39 12.46 20.03 54.17
N VAL A 40 11.38 19.26 54.09
CA VAL A 40 10.66 18.94 52.85
C VAL A 40 10.19 20.20 52.13
N THR A 41 9.86 21.25 52.90
CA THR A 41 9.39 22.55 52.41
C THR A 41 10.49 23.25 51.61
N GLU A 42 11.64 23.46 52.25
CA GLU A 42 12.85 24.06 51.67
C GLU A 42 13.35 23.29 50.45
N VAL A 43 13.39 21.94 50.54
CA VAL A 43 13.84 21.07 49.44
C VAL A 43 12.93 21.21 48.21
N VAL A 44 11.60 21.24 48.37
CA VAL A 44 10.68 21.41 47.24
C VAL A 44 10.71 22.85 46.70
N ASP A 45 10.85 23.87 47.55
CA ASP A 45 10.99 25.25 47.07
C ASP A 45 12.30 25.44 46.29
N ARG A 46 13.43 24.85 46.72
CA ARG A 46 14.67 24.86 45.94
C ARG A 46 14.46 24.25 44.56
N LEU A 47 13.96 23.01 44.51
CA LEU A 47 13.70 22.28 43.25
C LEU A 47 12.77 23.03 42.28
N THR A 48 11.85 23.85 42.79
CA THR A 48 10.81 24.50 41.98
C THR A 48 11.03 26.00 41.75
N SER A 49 11.97 26.63 42.46
CA SER A 49 12.31 28.05 42.36
C SER A 49 13.03 28.46 41.06
N GLY A 50 13.67 27.51 40.36
CA GLY A 50 14.13 27.68 38.97
C GLY A 50 15.63 27.83 38.75
N VAL A 51 16.48 27.37 39.68
CA VAL A 51 17.91 27.16 39.40
C VAL A 51 18.04 25.98 38.42
N SER A 52 18.81 26.15 37.35
CA SER A 52 18.81 25.21 36.22
C SER A 52 19.90 24.14 36.30
N ASP A 53 19.75 23.16 37.21
CA ASP A 53 20.36 21.84 37.00
C ASP A 53 19.41 20.93 36.19
N ARG A 54 19.98 20.18 35.25
CA ARG A 54 19.27 19.22 34.42
C ARG A 54 18.60 18.16 35.30
N GLY A 55 19.34 17.66 36.30
CA GLY A 55 18.88 16.60 37.20
C GLY A 55 17.77 17.01 38.18
N GLU A 56 17.49 18.31 38.36
CA GLU A 56 16.38 18.79 39.20
C GLU A 56 15.08 19.00 38.39
N LYS A 57 15.16 19.42 37.12
CA LYS A 57 13.98 19.51 36.22
C LYS A 57 13.34 18.15 35.98
N ASP A 58 14.16 17.12 35.77
CA ASP A 58 13.70 15.76 35.46
C ASP A 58 12.77 15.20 36.56
N VAL A 59 13.01 15.51 37.83
CA VAL A 59 12.17 15.04 38.97
C VAL A 59 10.75 15.57 38.90
N ILE A 60 10.54 16.78 38.37
CA ILE A 60 9.22 17.40 38.26
C ILE A 60 8.48 16.83 37.03
N LEU A 61 9.22 16.47 35.98
CA LEU A 61 8.70 15.74 34.82
C LEU A 61 8.30 14.30 35.23
N ASP A 62 9.15 13.59 35.97
CA ASP A 62 8.86 12.27 36.56
C ASP A 62 7.63 12.32 37.47
N PHE A 63 7.47 13.38 38.27
CA PHE A 63 6.29 13.56 39.11
C PHE A 63 5.00 13.71 38.30
N ALA A 64 5.02 14.53 37.24
CA ALA A 64 3.88 14.69 36.34
C ALA A 64 3.57 13.40 35.56
N LEU A 65 4.58 12.61 35.17
CA LEU A 65 4.41 11.28 34.59
C LEU A 65 3.82 10.28 35.61
N ALA A 66 4.27 10.32 36.86
CA ALA A 66 3.72 9.47 37.93
C ALA A 66 2.24 9.78 38.19
N LEU A 67 1.81 11.05 38.13
CA LEU A 67 0.40 11.44 38.19
C LEU A 67 -0.38 11.00 36.93
N LEU A 68 0.19 11.17 35.74
CA LEU A 68 -0.40 10.75 34.46
C LEU A 68 -0.60 9.22 34.37
N ALA A 69 0.29 8.45 34.99
CA ALA A 69 0.25 6.99 34.99
C ALA A 69 -0.93 6.41 35.80
N GLN A 70 -1.53 7.17 36.73
CA GLN A 70 -2.55 6.68 37.65
C GLN A 70 -3.84 6.23 36.92
N PRO A 71 -4.51 5.14 37.36
CA PRO A 71 -5.77 4.71 36.75
C PRO A 71 -6.86 5.80 36.81
N ALA A 72 -6.98 6.49 37.95
CA ALA A 72 -7.94 7.57 38.16
C ALA A 72 -7.81 8.70 37.11
N ALA A 73 -6.58 9.03 36.65
CA ALA A 73 -6.35 10.06 35.62
C ALA A 73 -7.08 9.77 34.30
N ARG A 74 -7.29 8.49 33.97
CA ARG A 74 -7.95 8.04 32.74
C ARG A 74 -9.48 7.92 32.88
N THR A 75 -9.96 7.73 34.11
CA THR A 75 -11.39 7.56 34.44
C THR A 75 -12.07 8.89 34.76
N ILE A 76 -11.35 9.83 35.39
CA ILE A 76 -11.83 11.18 35.71
C ILE A 76 -11.86 12.02 34.43
N ARG A 77 -12.93 12.80 34.21
CA ARG A 77 -13.03 13.73 33.08
C ARG A 77 -12.23 15.02 33.32
N SER A 78 -11.76 15.62 32.22
CA SER A 78 -11.26 17.00 32.22
C SER A 78 -12.35 17.97 32.65
N ARG A 79 -11.93 19.07 33.30
CA ARG A 79 -12.78 20.22 33.63
C ARG A 79 -12.57 21.41 32.67
N ILE A 80 -11.68 21.26 31.68
CA ILE A 80 -11.28 22.32 30.74
C ILE A 80 -11.37 21.91 29.26
N GLY A 81 -11.73 20.66 28.97
CA GLY A 81 -11.93 20.12 27.63
C GLY A 81 -12.76 18.83 27.61
N ASN A 82 -12.99 18.27 26.43
CA ASN A 82 -13.92 17.14 26.23
C ASN A 82 -13.32 15.74 26.52
N GLY A 83 -12.12 15.67 27.10
CA GLY A 83 -11.35 14.43 27.30
C GLY A 83 -11.27 13.93 28.76
N PRO A 84 -10.47 12.88 29.03
CA PRO A 84 -10.08 12.50 30.39
C PRO A 84 -9.06 13.50 30.97
N LEU A 85 -8.96 13.56 32.30
CA LEU A 85 -8.02 14.43 33.04
C LEU A 85 -6.54 14.12 32.69
N SER A 86 -6.24 12.89 32.29
CA SER A 86 -4.92 12.52 31.74
C SER A 86 -4.52 13.34 30.50
N GLY A 87 -5.49 13.83 29.72
CA GLY A 87 -5.22 14.76 28.61
C GLY A 87 -4.71 16.12 29.09
N ASP A 88 -5.32 16.66 30.15
CA ASP A 88 -4.89 17.93 30.75
C ASP A 88 -3.49 17.79 31.38
N ILE A 89 -3.24 16.69 32.10
CA ILE A 89 -1.94 16.39 32.72
C ILE A 89 -0.85 16.20 31.65
N ALA A 90 -1.16 15.54 30.53
CA ALA A 90 -0.23 15.42 29.41
C ALA A 90 0.05 16.77 28.72
N SER A 91 -0.97 17.63 28.58
CA SER A 91 -0.80 19.01 28.08
C SER A 91 0.05 19.87 29.03
N PHE A 92 -0.14 19.73 30.34
CA PHE A 92 0.68 20.37 31.36
C PHE A 92 2.14 19.89 31.30
N TYR A 93 2.36 18.57 31.24
CA TYR A 93 3.68 17.94 31.09
C TYR A 93 4.40 18.46 29.83
N ALA A 94 3.72 18.52 28.69
CA ALA A 94 4.31 19.01 27.44
C ALA A 94 4.79 20.47 27.56
N ARG A 95 3.98 21.35 28.16
CA ARG A 95 4.34 22.77 28.37
C ARG A 95 5.46 22.94 29.39
N LEU A 96 5.47 22.16 30.47
CA LEU A 96 6.55 22.14 31.47
C LEU A 96 7.87 21.63 30.88
N SER A 97 7.82 20.59 30.04
CA SER A 97 8.97 20.08 29.30
C SER A 97 9.52 21.13 28.34
N ALA A 98 8.65 21.77 27.55
CA ALA A 98 8.99 22.85 26.62
C ALA A 98 9.41 24.18 27.30
N GLY A 99 9.37 24.29 28.64
CA GLY A 99 9.71 25.51 29.37
C GLY A 99 8.66 26.64 29.26
N GLN A 100 7.50 26.34 28.69
CA GLN A 100 6.37 27.26 28.55
C GLN A 100 5.56 27.41 29.85
N GLU A 101 5.85 26.59 30.87
CA GLU A 101 5.16 26.55 32.15
C GLU A 101 6.19 26.47 33.29
N LYS A 102 5.92 27.14 34.43
CA LYS A 102 6.91 27.34 35.50
C LYS A 102 6.82 26.30 36.61
N ALA A 103 7.93 25.64 36.90
CA ALA A 103 8.09 24.60 37.93
C ALA A 103 7.46 24.96 39.29
N LYS A 104 7.58 26.24 39.73
CA LYS A 104 6.97 26.78 40.96
C LYS A 104 5.48 26.48 41.12
N HIS A 105 4.72 26.32 40.03
CA HIS A 105 3.29 26.02 40.11
C HIS A 105 3.02 24.59 40.61
N VAL A 106 3.97 23.67 40.43
CA VAL A 106 3.88 22.28 40.92
C VAL A 106 4.17 22.17 42.42
N ALA A 107 4.91 23.12 42.99
CA ALA A 107 5.42 23.07 44.37
C ALA A 107 4.36 22.72 45.45
N PRO A 108 3.14 23.29 45.46
CA PRO A 108 2.15 22.95 46.49
C PRO A 108 1.66 21.50 46.40
N LEU A 109 1.47 20.99 45.18
CA LEU A 109 1.04 19.61 44.92
C LEU A 109 2.18 18.62 45.21
N LEU A 110 3.42 18.97 44.86
CA LEU A 110 4.59 18.14 45.16
C LEU A 110 4.79 18.04 46.67
N LYS A 111 4.78 19.16 47.41
CA LYS A 111 4.81 19.20 48.90
C LYS A 111 3.74 18.29 49.50
N LEU A 112 2.48 18.42 49.06
CA LEU A 112 1.39 17.57 49.52
C LEU A 112 1.69 16.08 49.33
N VAL A 113 2.16 15.67 48.14
CA VAL A 113 2.47 14.25 47.87
C VAL A 113 3.65 13.74 48.70
N VAL A 114 4.73 14.50 48.87
CA VAL A 114 5.95 14.00 49.55
C VAL A 114 5.87 14.07 51.09
N THR A 115 5.06 14.96 51.67
CA THR A 115 4.86 15.04 53.12
C THR A 115 3.90 13.97 53.66
N LEU A 116 3.08 13.35 52.79
CA LEU A 116 2.19 12.23 53.14
C LEU A 116 2.97 10.93 53.45
N LYS A 117 3.40 10.79 54.71
CA LYS A 117 4.21 9.64 55.17
C LYS A 117 3.51 8.28 55.02
N SER A 118 4.32 7.28 54.68
CA SER A 118 3.95 5.88 54.48
C SER A 118 3.62 5.18 55.80
N GLY A 119 2.36 5.32 56.24
CA GLY A 119 1.82 4.66 57.44
C GLY A 119 0.75 5.49 58.13
N ILE A 120 0.98 6.81 58.26
CA ILE A 120 0.10 7.73 58.98
C ILE A 120 -0.29 8.87 58.03
N ALA A 121 -1.49 8.77 57.45
CA ALA A 121 -2.10 9.84 56.66
C ALA A 121 -3.64 9.76 56.79
N PRO A 122 -4.35 10.91 56.77
CA PRO A 122 -5.81 10.94 56.91
C PRO A 122 -6.52 10.24 55.75
N GLN A 123 -7.75 9.76 56.01
CA GLN A 123 -8.54 8.97 55.05
C GLN A 123 -8.79 9.69 53.72
N ASN A 124 -8.84 11.03 53.72
CA ASN A 124 -9.09 11.85 52.54
C ASN A 124 -7.85 12.15 51.68
N SER A 125 -6.66 11.64 52.03
CA SER A 125 -5.40 12.03 51.37
C SER A 125 -5.36 11.80 49.85
N ASP A 126 -6.08 10.82 49.29
CA ASP A 126 -6.25 10.67 47.83
C ASP A 126 -7.18 11.73 47.21
N VAL A 127 -8.18 12.18 47.95
CA VAL A 127 -9.12 13.26 47.59
C VAL A 127 -8.38 14.60 47.56
N ASP A 128 -7.53 14.85 48.55
CA ASP A 128 -6.70 16.06 48.65
C ASP A 128 -5.71 16.16 47.48
N ILE A 129 -5.06 15.05 47.10
CA ILE A 129 -4.13 14.99 45.96
C ILE A 129 -4.86 15.34 44.65
N TRP A 130 -6.02 14.74 44.36
CA TRP A 130 -6.75 15.02 43.12
C TRP A 130 -7.35 16.43 43.09
N THR A 131 -7.78 16.95 44.24
CA THR A 131 -8.20 18.35 44.40
C THR A 131 -7.06 19.31 44.04
N ALA A 132 -5.84 19.05 44.54
CA ALA A 132 -4.66 19.84 44.23
C ALA A 132 -4.20 19.69 42.76
N VAL A 133 -4.42 18.54 42.10
CA VAL A 133 -4.23 18.37 40.64
C VAL A 133 -5.23 19.24 39.87
N PHE A 134 -6.52 19.23 40.22
CA PHE A 134 -7.50 20.09 39.56
C PHE A 134 -7.18 21.58 39.74
N ASP A 135 -6.84 22.01 40.96
CA ASP A 135 -6.42 23.38 41.21
C ASP A 135 -5.12 23.74 40.43
N LEU A 136 -4.19 22.80 40.21
CA LEU A 136 -3.01 23.01 39.37
C LEU A 136 -3.41 23.20 37.89
N ILE A 137 -4.21 22.29 37.34
CA ILE A 137 -4.65 22.36 35.94
C ILE A 137 -5.49 23.63 35.67
N ALA A 138 -6.36 24.03 36.60
CA ALA A 138 -7.13 25.25 36.50
C ALA A 138 -6.25 26.52 36.52
N ARG A 139 -5.27 26.59 37.44
CA ARG A 139 -4.35 27.74 37.56
C ARG A 139 -3.32 27.82 36.43
N THR A 140 -3.05 26.71 35.76
CA THR A 140 -2.11 26.61 34.62
C THR A 140 -2.83 26.44 33.28
N ARG A 141 -4.13 26.74 33.23
CA ARG A 141 -4.88 26.84 31.96
C ARG A 141 -4.33 28.01 31.15
N PRO A 142 -4.01 27.85 29.85
CA PRO A 142 -3.63 28.98 29.02
C PRO A 142 -4.78 29.98 28.89
N LEU A 143 -4.50 31.25 29.11
CA LEU A 143 -5.46 32.34 28.91
C LEU A 143 -5.80 32.45 27.43
N GLN A 144 -7.06 32.16 27.08
CA GLN A 144 -7.65 32.61 25.82
C GLN A 144 -7.85 34.13 25.93
N LEU A 145 -6.91 34.90 25.41
CA LEU A 145 -7.10 36.33 25.20
C LEU A 145 -8.35 36.54 24.32
N PRO A 146 -9.27 37.46 24.66
CA PRO A 146 -10.33 37.84 23.76
C PRO A 146 -9.70 38.48 22.53
N GLN A 147 -10.06 37.99 21.32
CA GLN A 147 -9.60 38.62 20.09
C GLN A 147 -10.21 40.03 19.99
N PRO A 148 -9.41 41.07 19.70
CA PRO A 148 -9.97 42.36 19.31
C PRO A 148 -10.71 42.20 17.98
N THR A 149 -11.91 42.76 17.91
CA THR A 149 -12.73 42.73 16.69
C THR A 149 -12.19 43.72 15.65
N THR A 150 -11.16 43.31 14.90
CA THR A 150 -10.85 43.93 13.62
C THR A 150 -11.99 43.71 12.61
N PRO A 151 -12.20 44.62 11.64
CA PRO A 151 -13.15 44.41 10.54
C PRO A 151 -12.85 43.11 9.78
N PRO A 152 -13.85 42.48 9.13
CA PRO A 152 -13.66 41.21 8.46
C PRO A 152 -12.61 41.33 7.34
N PRO A 153 -11.58 40.46 7.30
CA PRO A 153 -10.73 40.31 6.14
C PRO A 153 -11.57 39.93 4.91
N SER A 154 -11.30 40.54 3.76
CA SER A 154 -12.05 40.32 2.51
C SER A 154 -11.82 38.95 1.85
N HIS A 155 -11.20 38.01 2.56
CA HIS A 155 -10.90 36.65 2.09
C HIS A 155 -11.19 35.64 3.20
N PRO A 156 -11.84 34.50 2.90
CA PRO A 156 -12.20 33.50 3.91
C PRO A 156 -10.95 32.79 4.46
N SER A 157 -10.88 32.65 5.78
CA SER A 157 -9.85 31.85 6.43
C SER A 157 -10.10 30.35 6.23
N PHE A 158 -9.06 29.62 5.78
CA PHE A 158 -9.10 28.18 5.50
C PHE A 158 -9.18 27.31 6.77
N THR A 159 -10.33 27.35 7.46
CA THR A 159 -10.63 26.49 8.62
C THR A 159 -12.04 25.88 8.58
N SER A 160 -12.48 25.43 7.40
CA SER A 160 -13.44 24.32 7.30
C SER A 160 -12.69 22.99 7.20
N SER A 161 -13.34 21.86 7.50
CA SER A 161 -12.68 20.56 7.66
C SER A 161 -12.39 19.86 6.33
N PHE A 162 -11.37 20.31 5.61
CA PHE A 162 -10.92 19.71 4.35
C PHE A 162 -10.19 18.37 4.57
N GLN A 163 -10.81 17.24 4.21
CA GLN A 163 -10.16 15.93 4.27
C GLN A 163 -9.28 15.69 3.03
N GLN A 164 -7.95 15.81 3.15
CA GLN A 164 -7.05 15.46 2.04
C GLN A 164 -7.21 13.98 1.63
N THR A 165 -7.27 13.72 0.32
CA THR A 165 -7.26 12.36 -0.25
C THR A 165 -6.14 11.50 0.37
N PRO A 166 -6.45 10.36 1.01
CA PRO A 166 -5.48 9.50 1.70
C PRO A 166 -4.35 9.00 0.80
N TRP A 167 -3.22 8.63 1.39
CA TRP A 167 -2.16 7.89 0.68
C TRP A 167 -2.43 6.38 0.69
N SER A 168 -2.23 5.73 -0.45
CA SER A 168 -2.41 4.29 -0.67
C SER A 168 -1.26 3.76 -1.52
N PHE A 169 -0.53 2.77 -1.01
CA PHE A 169 0.66 2.19 -1.66
C PHE A 169 0.36 0.79 -2.19
N ASN A 170 1.04 0.41 -3.25
CA ASN A 170 0.84 -0.85 -3.97
C ASN A 170 2.18 -1.35 -4.57
N THR A 171 2.18 -2.51 -5.22
CA THR A 171 3.40 -3.12 -5.79
C THR A 171 4.04 -2.32 -6.94
N GLY A 172 3.33 -1.33 -7.50
CA GLY A 172 3.84 -0.34 -8.45
C GLY A 172 4.43 0.93 -7.81
N SER A 173 4.38 1.08 -6.47
CA SER A 173 4.83 2.28 -5.73
C SER A 173 6.31 2.26 -5.32
N PHE A 174 7.03 1.18 -5.60
CA PHE A 174 8.44 1.02 -5.23
C PHE A 174 9.34 1.96 -6.03
N ALA A 175 10.37 2.51 -5.37
CA ALA A 175 11.29 3.47 -5.98
C ALA A 175 12.06 2.90 -7.18
N ASP A 176 12.45 1.63 -7.08
CA ASP A 176 13.19 0.90 -8.12
C ASP A 176 12.48 -0.43 -8.43
N ALA A 177 11.78 -0.47 -9.57
CA ALA A 177 10.91 -1.58 -10.01
C ALA A 177 11.62 -2.92 -10.35
N TYR A 178 12.92 -3.01 -10.04
CA TYR A 178 13.80 -4.18 -10.17
C TYR A 178 14.61 -4.45 -8.88
N ALA A 179 14.46 -3.63 -7.84
CA ALA A 179 15.28 -3.73 -6.63
C ALA A 179 14.65 -4.67 -5.57
N SER A 180 13.41 -4.36 -5.15
CA SER A 180 12.74 -4.96 -3.99
C SER A 180 11.98 -6.25 -4.30
N GLU A 181 12.64 -7.21 -4.95
CA GLU A 181 12.03 -8.47 -5.43
C GLU A 181 12.08 -9.64 -4.43
N HIS A 182 12.27 -9.36 -3.13
CA HIS A 182 12.12 -10.38 -2.09
C HIS A 182 10.66 -10.87 -2.02
N ARG A 183 10.40 -12.16 -2.33
CA ARG A 183 9.03 -12.77 -2.42
C ARG A 183 8.11 -12.36 -1.28
N LYS A 184 8.60 -12.33 -0.03
CA LYS A 184 7.83 -11.92 1.16
C LYS A 184 7.37 -10.46 1.07
N GLN A 185 8.30 -9.54 0.82
CA GLN A 185 8.02 -8.10 0.74
C GLN A 185 7.00 -7.76 -0.37
N VAL A 186 7.11 -8.40 -1.54
CA VAL A 186 6.15 -8.21 -2.64
C VAL A 186 4.77 -8.78 -2.27
N HIS A 187 4.73 -9.98 -1.67
CA HIS A 187 3.49 -10.63 -1.22
C HIS A 187 2.78 -9.83 -0.12
N ASP A 188 3.52 -9.24 0.80
CA ASP A 188 2.96 -8.42 1.87
C ASP A 188 2.31 -7.13 1.35
N VAL A 189 2.96 -6.44 0.40
CA VAL A 189 2.38 -5.26 -0.26
C VAL A 189 1.24 -5.64 -1.21
N LEU A 190 1.32 -6.78 -1.90
CA LEU A 190 0.23 -7.28 -2.75
C LEU A 190 -1.02 -7.65 -1.93
N ARG A 191 -0.84 -8.13 -0.68
CA ARG A 191 -1.93 -8.34 0.27
C ARG A 191 -2.62 -7.01 0.64
N GLU A 192 -1.85 -5.96 0.93
CA GLU A 192 -2.39 -4.61 1.23
C GLU A 192 -3.08 -3.98 0.00
N GLU A 193 -2.57 -4.24 -1.21
CA GLU A 193 -3.13 -3.79 -2.49
C GLU A 193 -4.50 -4.44 -2.80
N LEU A 194 -4.64 -5.75 -2.53
CA LEU A 194 -5.81 -6.53 -2.95
C LEU A 194 -6.91 -6.68 -1.89
N LEU A 195 -6.58 -7.02 -0.64
CA LEU A 195 -7.61 -7.37 0.35
C LEU A 195 -8.69 -6.30 0.59
N PRO A 196 -8.43 -4.98 0.50
CA PRO A 196 -9.48 -3.96 0.61
C PRO A 196 -10.48 -3.95 -0.56
N THR A 197 -10.04 -4.37 -1.76
CA THR A 197 -10.82 -4.31 -3.01
C THR A 197 -11.41 -5.65 -3.41
N LEU A 198 -10.83 -6.77 -2.94
CA LEU A 198 -11.31 -8.13 -3.09
C LEU A 198 -12.81 -8.26 -2.78
N ARG A 199 -13.56 -8.92 -3.67
CA ARG A 199 -14.94 -9.38 -3.45
C ARG A 199 -15.06 -10.83 -3.93
N ILE A 200 -15.77 -11.66 -3.17
CA ILE A 200 -16.01 -13.08 -3.46
C ILE A 200 -17.52 -13.38 -3.44
N ASP A 201 -17.89 -14.55 -3.95
CA ASP A 201 -19.29 -15.00 -4.05
C ASP A 201 -20.16 -13.99 -4.81
N VAL A 202 -19.58 -13.34 -5.83
CA VAL A 202 -20.24 -12.32 -6.64
C VAL A 202 -21.35 -12.97 -7.49
N PRO A 203 -22.60 -12.48 -7.44
CA PRO A 203 -23.69 -13.01 -8.26
C PRO A 203 -23.46 -12.76 -9.74
N ASP A 204 -24.13 -13.57 -10.58
CA ASP A 204 -24.16 -13.43 -12.05
C ASP A 204 -22.77 -13.45 -12.73
N PHE A 205 -21.75 -13.95 -12.04
CA PHE A 205 -20.36 -13.92 -12.50
C PHE A 205 -20.15 -14.64 -13.83
N ILE A 206 -20.70 -15.85 -13.97
CA ILE A 206 -20.57 -16.64 -15.20
C ILE A 206 -21.31 -15.93 -16.37
N PRO A 207 -22.58 -15.53 -16.25
CA PRO A 207 -23.25 -14.71 -17.27
C PRO A 207 -22.48 -13.44 -17.68
N ALA A 208 -21.89 -12.69 -16.74
CA ALA A 208 -21.18 -11.45 -17.07
C ALA A 208 -19.84 -11.67 -17.80
N VAL A 209 -19.09 -12.71 -17.42
CA VAL A 209 -17.80 -13.04 -18.04
C VAL A 209 -17.99 -13.75 -19.39
N PHE A 210 -18.87 -14.76 -19.44
CA PHE A 210 -18.99 -15.69 -20.57
C PHE A 210 -20.21 -15.44 -21.49
N GLY A 211 -21.27 -14.80 -21.00
CA GLY A 211 -22.51 -14.58 -21.76
C GLY A 211 -22.35 -13.82 -23.10
N PRO A 212 -21.35 -12.94 -23.28
CA PRO A 212 -21.04 -12.33 -24.58
C PRO A 212 -20.45 -13.27 -25.66
N TYR A 213 -20.49 -14.59 -25.48
CA TYR A 213 -20.16 -15.58 -26.52
C TYR A 213 -21.42 -16.41 -26.89
N PRO A 214 -22.25 -15.98 -27.88
CA PRO A 214 -23.60 -16.52 -28.15
C PRO A 214 -23.69 -17.97 -28.67
N ARG A 215 -22.56 -18.69 -28.72
CA ARG A 215 -22.47 -20.10 -29.09
C ARG A 215 -22.08 -21.00 -27.93
N LEU A 216 -21.67 -20.43 -26.78
CA LEU A 216 -21.07 -21.20 -25.69
C LEU A 216 -22.01 -22.27 -25.14
N ASP A 217 -23.24 -21.86 -24.81
CA ASP A 217 -24.20 -22.72 -24.11
C ASP A 217 -24.46 -24.00 -24.91
N LYS A 218 -24.73 -23.85 -26.21
CA LYS A 218 -24.96 -24.98 -27.14
C LYS A 218 -23.73 -25.85 -27.39
N LEU A 219 -22.53 -25.27 -27.40
CA LEU A 219 -21.29 -26.06 -27.48
C LEU A 219 -21.04 -26.81 -26.17
N ALA A 220 -21.30 -26.19 -25.03
CA ALA A 220 -21.16 -26.81 -23.71
C ALA A 220 -22.18 -27.92 -23.47
N GLU A 221 -23.43 -27.75 -23.94
CA GLU A 221 -24.46 -28.80 -24.00
C GLU A 221 -23.94 -29.98 -24.83
N THR A 222 -23.61 -29.74 -26.11
CA THR A 222 -23.10 -30.77 -27.04
C THR A 222 -21.87 -31.52 -26.52
N VAL A 223 -20.94 -30.84 -25.83
CA VAL A 223 -19.74 -31.45 -25.26
C VAL A 223 -20.05 -32.21 -23.96
N PHE A 224 -20.94 -31.70 -23.10
CA PHE A 224 -21.29 -32.33 -21.83
C PHE A 224 -22.23 -33.53 -21.99
N ASP A 225 -23.08 -33.54 -23.01
CA ASP A 225 -23.88 -34.71 -23.36
C ASP A 225 -22.96 -35.86 -23.83
N ARG A 226 -21.97 -35.56 -24.69
CA ARG A 226 -20.91 -36.53 -25.05
C ARG A 226 -20.12 -37.06 -23.86
N CYS A 227 -19.91 -36.28 -22.81
CA CYS A 227 -19.26 -36.76 -21.58
C CYS A 227 -20.07 -37.86 -20.86
N GLN A 228 -21.37 -37.98 -21.16
CA GLN A 228 -22.28 -38.96 -20.58
C GLN A 228 -22.58 -40.13 -21.54
N GLU A 229 -22.35 -39.96 -22.85
CA GLU A 229 -22.75 -40.90 -23.92
C GLU A 229 -21.64 -41.85 -24.42
N GLU A 230 -20.35 -41.64 -24.09
CA GLU A 230 -19.29 -42.60 -24.44
C GLU A 230 -19.53 -43.98 -23.77
N ASP A 231 -19.16 -45.10 -24.42
CA ASP A 231 -19.25 -46.47 -23.87
C ASP A 231 -18.61 -46.60 -22.48
N THR A 232 -17.59 -45.78 -22.22
CA THR A 232 -17.07 -45.48 -20.88
C THR A 232 -17.26 -43.98 -20.59
N PRO A 233 -18.36 -43.56 -19.93
CA PRO A 233 -18.65 -42.14 -19.72
C PRO A 233 -17.55 -41.43 -18.95
N LEU A 234 -17.23 -40.20 -19.34
CA LEU A 234 -16.28 -39.34 -18.63
C LEU A 234 -16.92 -38.73 -17.37
N TYR A 235 -18.22 -38.47 -17.41
CA TYR A 235 -19.01 -37.92 -16.30
C TYR A 235 -20.26 -38.77 -16.04
N THR A 236 -20.40 -39.27 -14.82
CA THR A 236 -21.59 -40.02 -14.39
C THR A 236 -22.37 -39.21 -13.35
N LYS A 237 -23.66 -38.97 -13.63
CA LYS A 237 -24.53 -38.16 -12.77
C LYS A 237 -24.68 -38.77 -11.38
N GLY A 238 -24.06 -38.14 -10.39
CA GLY A 238 -24.09 -38.53 -8.97
C GLY A 238 -22.74 -38.98 -8.42
N SER A 239 -21.83 -39.49 -9.27
CA SER A 239 -20.45 -39.81 -8.90
C SER A 239 -19.42 -38.79 -9.40
N GLY A 240 -19.75 -38.03 -10.44
CA GLY A 240 -18.90 -36.96 -10.99
C GLY A 240 -18.00 -37.44 -12.14
N TRP A 241 -16.80 -36.87 -12.24
CA TRP A 241 -15.84 -37.22 -13.29
C TRP A 241 -15.14 -38.54 -12.95
N ASN A 242 -15.34 -39.57 -13.78
CA ASN A 242 -14.89 -40.93 -13.49
C ASN A 242 -13.35 -41.09 -13.51
N GLY A 243 -12.63 -40.10 -14.07
CA GLY A 243 -11.16 -40.01 -14.05
C GLY A 243 -10.57 -39.04 -13.01
N TRP A 244 -11.37 -38.43 -12.13
CA TRP A 244 -10.88 -37.42 -11.18
C TRP A 244 -9.94 -38.05 -10.12
N PRO A 245 -8.70 -37.53 -9.93
CA PRO A 245 -7.76 -38.07 -8.96
C PRO A 245 -8.23 -37.84 -7.50
N PRO A 246 -8.44 -38.90 -6.67
CA PRO A 246 -9.00 -38.75 -5.33
C PRO A 246 -8.16 -37.93 -4.36
N SER A 247 -6.84 -37.87 -4.56
CA SER A 247 -5.90 -37.04 -3.78
C SER A 247 -5.83 -35.58 -4.26
N ALA A 248 -6.30 -35.29 -5.48
CA ALA A 248 -6.13 -34.02 -6.17
C ALA A 248 -4.66 -33.53 -6.23
N ASP A 249 -3.70 -34.45 -6.36
CA ASP A 249 -2.28 -34.12 -6.56
C ASP A 249 -2.06 -33.36 -7.89
N GLU A 250 -1.21 -32.34 -7.88
CA GLU A 250 -0.98 -31.39 -8.98
C GLU A 250 -0.73 -32.08 -10.33
N ASP A 251 0.26 -32.98 -10.40
CA ASP A 251 0.62 -33.70 -11.63
C ASP A 251 -0.55 -34.54 -12.19
N LEU A 252 -1.33 -35.19 -11.32
CA LEU A 252 -2.46 -36.04 -11.73
C LEU A 252 -3.65 -35.20 -12.21
N VAL A 253 -3.93 -34.08 -11.55
CA VAL A 253 -4.97 -33.12 -11.96
C VAL A 253 -4.61 -32.50 -13.31
N LEU A 254 -3.33 -32.18 -13.53
CA LEU A 254 -2.83 -31.64 -14.81
C LEU A 254 -2.95 -32.64 -15.97
N GLU A 255 -2.62 -33.91 -15.75
CA GLU A 255 -2.73 -34.96 -16.79
C GLU A 255 -4.20 -35.27 -17.12
N TRP A 256 -5.06 -35.40 -16.11
CA TRP A 256 -6.51 -35.55 -16.29
C TRP A 256 -7.13 -34.38 -17.06
N LEU A 257 -6.80 -33.14 -16.67
CA LEU A 257 -7.32 -31.94 -17.32
C LEU A 257 -6.85 -31.82 -18.78
N GLN A 258 -5.62 -32.25 -19.08
CA GLN A 258 -5.07 -32.21 -20.43
C GLN A 258 -5.76 -33.19 -21.39
N ASP A 259 -6.00 -34.44 -20.98
CA ASP A 259 -6.76 -35.40 -21.80
C ASP A 259 -8.18 -34.88 -22.05
N LEU A 260 -8.85 -34.44 -20.98
CA LEU A 260 -10.23 -33.97 -21.02
C LEU A 260 -10.41 -32.75 -21.95
N MET A 261 -9.52 -31.77 -21.85
CA MET A 261 -9.52 -30.60 -22.76
C MET A 261 -9.19 -30.98 -24.22
N THR A 262 -8.36 -32.01 -24.44
CA THR A 262 -8.06 -32.51 -25.78
C THR A 262 -9.33 -33.12 -26.42
N ARG A 263 -10.12 -33.89 -25.66
CA ARG A 263 -11.42 -34.42 -26.11
C ARG A 263 -12.43 -33.31 -26.37
N PHE A 264 -12.57 -32.35 -25.45
CA PHE A 264 -13.52 -31.23 -25.60
C PHE A 264 -13.27 -30.46 -26.90
N MET A 265 -12.03 -30.07 -27.17
CA MET A 265 -11.68 -29.33 -28.39
C MET A 265 -11.79 -30.17 -29.67
N ALA A 266 -11.63 -31.50 -29.59
CA ALA A 266 -11.90 -32.39 -30.71
C ALA A 266 -13.40 -32.50 -31.05
N TRP A 267 -14.29 -32.27 -30.09
CA TRP A 267 -15.75 -32.38 -30.28
C TRP A 267 -16.43 -31.08 -30.70
N THR A 268 -15.84 -29.90 -30.48
CA THR A 268 -16.44 -28.62 -30.93
C THR A 268 -16.46 -28.46 -32.45
N ASN A 269 -15.63 -29.23 -33.18
CA ASN A 269 -15.33 -29.06 -34.61
C ASN A 269 -14.79 -27.66 -35.01
N ASP A 270 -14.45 -26.80 -34.04
CA ASP A 270 -13.86 -25.49 -34.33
C ASP A 270 -12.35 -25.62 -34.54
N VAL A 271 -11.97 -25.91 -35.79
CA VAL A 271 -10.58 -26.13 -36.21
C VAL A 271 -9.68 -24.91 -35.96
N HIS A 272 -10.24 -23.70 -35.92
CA HIS A 272 -9.47 -22.47 -35.67
C HIS A 272 -9.21 -22.23 -34.18
N ALA A 273 -10.21 -22.45 -33.32
CA ALA A 273 -10.02 -22.34 -31.88
C ALA A 273 -9.21 -23.53 -31.31
N ALA A 274 -9.44 -24.75 -31.79
CA ALA A 274 -8.72 -25.95 -31.35
C ALA A 274 -7.21 -25.92 -31.69
N ALA A 275 -6.82 -25.25 -32.78
CA ALA A 275 -5.43 -25.23 -33.25
C ALA A 275 -4.52 -24.20 -32.55
N SER A 276 -5.07 -23.25 -31.79
CA SER A 276 -4.37 -22.03 -31.36
C SER A 276 -4.03 -21.95 -29.86
N ARG A 277 -4.61 -22.79 -29.00
CA ARG A 277 -4.47 -22.70 -27.53
C ARG A 277 -4.36 -24.05 -26.84
N GLN A 278 -3.53 -24.14 -25.81
CA GLN A 278 -3.26 -25.37 -25.06
C GLN A 278 -3.26 -25.13 -23.54
N ILE A 279 -3.46 -26.20 -22.77
CA ILE A 279 -3.24 -26.18 -21.32
C ILE A 279 -1.73 -26.15 -21.03
N TYR A 280 -1.31 -25.28 -20.12
CA TYR A 280 0.06 -25.21 -19.61
C TYR A 280 0.23 -26.18 -18.44
N LYS A 281 1.27 -27.02 -18.49
CA LYS A 281 1.67 -27.96 -17.42
C LYS A 281 2.94 -27.41 -16.75
N GLY A 282 2.83 -26.87 -15.53
CA GLY A 282 3.89 -26.07 -14.89
C GLY A 282 4.68 -26.62 -13.68
N PRO A 283 4.65 -27.91 -13.30
CA PRO A 283 5.13 -28.38 -11.99
C PRO A 283 6.64 -28.20 -11.76
N SER A 284 7.46 -28.04 -12.82
CA SER A 284 8.93 -28.04 -12.71
C SER A 284 9.65 -26.86 -13.37
N THR A 285 9.09 -26.21 -14.39
CA THR A 285 9.76 -25.13 -15.15
C THR A 285 9.34 -23.73 -14.72
N TYR A 286 10.32 -22.81 -14.65
CA TYR A 286 10.05 -21.38 -14.49
C TYR A 286 9.59 -20.77 -15.81
N LEU A 287 8.59 -19.88 -15.76
CA LEU A 287 8.17 -19.06 -16.89
C LEU A 287 9.14 -17.89 -17.07
N ASP A 288 9.71 -17.76 -18.28
CA ASP A 288 10.54 -16.61 -18.65
C ASP A 288 9.65 -15.36 -18.89
N GLY A 289 10.26 -14.17 -18.97
CA GLY A 289 9.56 -12.88 -19.17
C GLY A 289 9.29 -12.07 -17.89
N SER A 290 9.36 -12.70 -16.72
CA SER A 290 9.47 -11.99 -15.42
C SER A 290 10.91 -12.01 -14.92
N PRO A 291 11.43 -10.93 -14.29
CA PRO A 291 12.73 -10.98 -13.59
C PRO A 291 12.71 -11.96 -12.40
N ILE A 292 11.54 -12.19 -11.79
CA ILE A 292 11.39 -13.19 -10.73
C ILE A 292 11.09 -14.54 -11.39
N LYS A 293 11.94 -15.53 -11.12
CA LYS A 293 11.68 -16.93 -11.49
C LYS A 293 10.42 -17.44 -10.77
N ARG A 294 9.32 -17.60 -11.52
CA ARG A 294 8.02 -18.07 -11.04
C ARG A 294 7.60 -19.34 -11.76
N LYS A 295 7.01 -20.27 -11.02
CA LYS A 295 6.13 -21.32 -11.56
C LYS A 295 4.68 -20.83 -11.52
N MET A 296 3.81 -21.53 -12.23
CA MET A 296 2.36 -21.43 -12.19
C MET A 296 1.84 -22.84 -12.44
N ASP A 297 0.93 -23.34 -11.61
CA ASP A 297 0.58 -24.77 -11.62
C ASP A 297 -0.11 -25.15 -12.94
N VAL A 298 -1.14 -24.36 -13.31
CA VAL A 298 -1.99 -24.58 -14.49
C VAL A 298 -2.35 -23.26 -15.17
N GLY A 299 -2.72 -23.32 -16.45
CA GLY A 299 -3.31 -22.19 -17.17
C GLY A 299 -3.64 -22.54 -18.62
N ILE A 300 -4.19 -21.58 -19.36
CA ILE A 300 -4.38 -21.66 -20.81
C ILE A 300 -3.39 -20.71 -21.48
N MET A 301 -2.65 -21.20 -22.46
CA MET A 301 -1.65 -20.43 -23.20
C MET A 301 -1.89 -20.42 -24.71
N GLY A 302 -1.55 -19.31 -25.35
CA GLY A 302 -1.56 -19.16 -26.80
C GLY A 302 -0.36 -19.85 -27.47
N ARG A 303 -0.56 -20.29 -28.71
CA ARG A 303 0.47 -20.90 -29.56
C ARG A 303 1.38 -19.83 -30.17
N HIS A 304 2.65 -20.19 -30.43
CA HIS A 304 3.64 -19.28 -31.01
C HIS A 304 3.21 -18.74 -32.38
N GLY A 305 3.22 -17.41 -32.52
CA GLY A 305 3.09 -16.72 -33.81
C GLY A 305 4.43 -16.61 -34.53
N ASN A 306 4.97 -17.75 -34.98
CA ASN A 306 6.07 -17.85 -35.95
C ASN A 306 5.95 -19.21 -36.66
N LYS A 307 6.13 -19.25 -37.99
CA LYS A 307 6.07 -20.50 -38.77
C LYS A 307 7.44 -21.08 -39.12
N ASP A 308 8.50 -20.29 -38.97
CA ASP A 308 9.79 -20.54 -39.61
C ASP A 308 10.88 -21.03 -38.63
N ASP A 309 10.53 -21.18 -37.34
CA ASP A 309 11.41 -21.72 -36.30
C ASP A 309 11.50 -23.27 -36.37
N GLU A 310 12.22 -23.81 -37.36
CA GLU A 310 12.68 -25.21 -37.38
C GLU A 310 13.77 -25.47 -36.32
N VAL A 311 13.42 -25.29 -35.05
CA VAL A 311 14.33 -25.46 -33.91
C VAL A 311 14.39 -26.93 -33.46
N ASP A 312 15.60 -27.42 -33.18
CA ASP A 312 15.91 -28.81 -32.80
C ASP A 312 14.97 -29.33 -31.69
N LYS A 313 14.37 -30.51 -31.95
CA LYS A 313 13.46 -31.23 -31.03
C LYS A 313 14.08 -31.57 -29.67
N LYS A 314 15.40 -31.41 -29.49
CA LYS A 314 16.11 -31.54 -28.21
C LYS A 314 15.92 -30.34 -27.27
N THR A 315 15.52 -29.17 -27.77
CA THR A 315 15.27 -27.96 -26.96
C THR A 315 13.85 -27.46 -27.15
N ARG A 316 12.93 -27.89 -26.27
CA ARG A 316 11.61 -27.24 -26.17
C ARG A 316 11.82 -25.75 -25.87
N PRO A 317 11.21 -24.81 -26.63
CA PRO A 317 11.24 -23.41 -26.26
C PRO A 317 10.58 -23.23 -24.89
N LYS A 318 11.20 -22.45 -24.01
CA LYS A 318 10.64 -22.19 -22.69
C LYS A 318 9.37 -21.35 -22.80
N SER A 319 8.34 -21.75 -22.07
CA SER A 319 7.10 -20.98 -21.96
C SER A 319 7.36 -19.63 -21.28
N ASN A 320 6.63 -18.61 -21.73
CA ASN A 320 6.82 -17.22 -21.31
C ASN A 320 5.50 -16.64 -20.78
N TRP A 321 5.56 -15.75 -19.78
CA TRP A 321 4.39 -15.03 -19.26
C TRP A 321 3.60 -14.28 -20.34
N ALA A 322 4.25 -13.83 -21.42
CA ALA A 322 3.62 -13.21 -22.58
C ALA A 322 2.66 -14.15 -23.37
N GLN A 323 2.73 -15.47 -23.14
CA GLN A 323 1.87 -16.47 -23.80
C GLN A 323 0.65 -16.86 -22.96
N ILE A 324 0.60 -16.49 -21.66
CA ILE A 324 -0.43 -16.97 -20.72
C ILE A 324 -1.72 -16.15 -20.86
N LEU A 325 -2.79 -16.77 -21.33
CA LEU A 325 -4.07 -16.13 -21.61
C LEU A 325 -4.98 -16.15 -20.38
N VAL A 326 -5.07 -17.29 -19.70
CA VAL A 326 -5.84 -17.49 -18.46
C VAL A 326 -4.93 -18.18 -17.45
N ILE A 327 -4.88 -17.66 -16.23
CA ILE A 327 -4.05 -18.17 -15.12
C ILE A 327 -4.83 -19.16 -14.26
N GLY A 328 -4.14 -20.09 -13.61
CA GLY A 328 -4.76 -20.97 -12.63
C GLY A 328 -3.82 -21.42 -11.52
N GLU A 329 -4.43 -21.85 -10.42
CA GLU A 329 -3.78 -22.31 -9.20
C GLU A 329 -4.46 -23.62 -8.76
N LEU A 330 -3.65 -24.63 -8.41
CA LEU A 330 -4.09 -25.95 -7.98
C LEU A 330 -3.73 -26.17 -6.50
N LYS A 331 -4.67 -26.65 -5.71
CA LYS A 331 -4.42 -27.13 -4.33
C LYS A 331 -5.11 -28.47 -4.14
N SER A 332 -4.47 -29.42 -3.47
CA SER A 332 -5.09 -30.72 -3.21
C SER A 332 -6.24 -30.65 -2.20
N ASN A 333 -6.18 -29.72 -1.23
CA ASN A 333 -7.21 -29.58 -0.20
C ASN A 333 -8.21 -28.46 -0.51
N SER A 334 -9.51 -28.79 -0.49
CA SER A 334 -10.60 -27.81 -0.68
C SER A 334 -10.71 -26.72 0.40
N ILE A 335 -10.06 -26.90 1.55
CA ILE A 335 -9.92 -25.87 2.60
C ILE A 335 -9.02 -24.71 2.14
N GLU A 336 -8.20 -24.90 1.10
CA GLU A 336 -7.27 -23.90 0.59
C GLU A 336 -7.90 -22.86 -0.37
N ASP A 337 -9.22 -22.93 -0.62
CA ASP A 337 -10.02 -21.87 -1.24
C ASP A 337 -10.13 -20.64 -0.30
N GLY A 338 -9.00 -19.94 -0.12
CA GLY A 338 -8.85 -18.82 0.81
C GLY A 338 -7.74 -17.82 0.44
N PRO A 339 -7.69 -16.68 1.15
CA PRO A 339 -6.88 -15.51 0.78
C PRO A 339 -5.37 -15.66 0.99
N GLU A 340 -4.91 -16.64 1.76
CA GLU A 340 -3.47 -16.87 2.04
C GLU A 340 -2.90 -18.21 1.51
N PRO A 341 -3.71 -19.24 1.18
CA PRO A 341 -3.19 -20.41 0.44
C PRO A 341 -3.19 -20.25 -1.08
N ALA A 342 -4.32 -19.85 -1.69
CA ALA A 342 -4.50 -19.94 -3.15
C ALA A 342 -4.72 -18.58 -3.84
N TRP A 343 -5.57 -17.69 -3.29
CA TRP A 343 -5.99 -16.49 -4.03
C TRP A 343 -4.86 -15.48 -4.25
N LEU A 344 -3.83 -15.48 -3.40
CA LEU A 344 -2.71 -14.53 -3.44
C LEU A 344 -1.49 -15.04 -4.23
N ASP A 345 -1.30 -16.36 -4.36
CA ASP A 345 -0.40 -16.93 -5.36
C ASP A 345 -1.03 -16.77 -6.78
N LEU A 346 -2.32 -17.05 -6.97
CA LEU A 346 -3.03 -16.75 -8.23
C LEU A 346 -2.94 -15.26 -8.61
N ALA A 347 -3.14 -14.35 -7.65
CA ALA A 347 -2.97 -12.92 -7.90
C ALA A 347 -1.52 -12.55 -8.27
N THR A 348 -0.52 -13.26 -7.73
CA THR A 348 0.87 -13.08 -8.16
C THR A 348 1.02 -13.40 -9.65
N TYR A 349 0.34 -14.41 -10.19
CA TYR A 349 0.34 -14.68 -11.63
C TYR A 349 -0.37 -13.59 -12.44
N ALA A 350 -1.51 -13.07 -11.96
CA ALA A 350 -2.20 -11.95 -12.60
C ALA A 350 -1.32 -10.70 -12.73
N ARG A 351 -0.45 -10.46 -11.75
CA ARG A 351 0.56 -9.40 -11.78
C ARG A 351 1.64 -9.64 -12.85
N GLU A 352 2.16 -10.85 -12.98
CA GLU A 352 3.20 -11.15 -13.98
C GLU A 352 2.64 -11.14 -15.41
N VAL A 353 1.43 -11.66 -15.63
CA VAL A 353 0.69 -11.49 -16.91
C VAL A 353 0.47 -10.01 -17.23
N SER A 354 0.04 -9.21 -16.25
CA SER A 354 -0.12 -7.75 -16.39
C SER A 354 1.20 -7.00 -16.62
N ARG A 355 2.35 -7.58 -16.24
CA ARG A 355 3.69 -7.02 -16.50
C ARG A 355 4.12 -7.27 -17.94
N THR A 356 3.80 -8.44 -18.51
CA THR A 356 4.31 -8.87 -19.83
C THR A 356 3.36 -8.63 -21.00
N GLN A 357 2.06 -8.45 -20.76
CA GLN A 357 1.05 -8.26 -21.80
C GLN A 357 0.30 -6.95 -21.60
N ASP A 358 -0.31 -6.42 -22.65
CA ASP A 358 -1.09 -5.18 -22.61
C ASP A 358 -2.54 -5.51 -22.24
N ARG A 359 -2.77 -5.67 -20.93
CA ARG A 359 -4.02 -6.20 -20.36
C ARG A 359 -4.81 -5.12 -19.63
N ARG A 360 -6.09 -4.99 -20.00
CA ARG A 360 -7.12 -4.24 -19.27
C ARG A 360 -7.56 -5.01 -18.01
N PHE A 361 -7.68 -6.33 -18.15
CA PHE A 361 -7.97 -7.28 -17.07
C PHE A 361 -7.33 -8.66 -17.33
N VAL A 362 -7.29 -9.50 -16.29
CA VAL A 362 -6.82 -10.89 -16.33
C VAL A 362 -7.87 -11.82 -15.74
N LEU A 363 -8.21 -12.89 -16.46
CA LEU A 363 -9.11 -13.95 -16.02
C LEU A 363 -8.33 -15.14 -15.47
N GLY A 364 -8.91 -15.87 -14.53
CA GLY A 364 -8.31 -17.09 -13.98
C GLY A 364 -9.25 -17.94 -13.14
N PHE A 365 -8.72 -19.04 -12.59
CA PHE A 365 -9.46 -19.92 -11.69
C PHE A 365 -8.56 -20.51 -10.58
N THR A 366 -9.17 -20.85 -9.44
CA THR A 366 -8.55 -21.72 -8.42
C THR A 366 -9.29 -23.05 -8.40
N LEU A 367 -8.58 -24.18 -8.38
CA LEU A 367 -9.15 -25.51 -8.19
C LEU A 367 -8.54 -26.14 -6.93
N CYS A 368 -9.34 -26.20 -5.86
CA CYS A 368 -8.91 -26.64 -4.54
C CYS A 368 -9.69 -27.93 -4.16
N GLY A 369 -9.02 -29.08 -4.22
CA GLY A 369 -9.72 -30.35 -4.39
C GLY A 369 -10.62 -30.28 -5.64
N SER A 370 -11.85 -30.78 -5.55
CA SER A 370 -12.86 -30.61 -6.62
C SER A 370 -13.57 -29.25 -6.62
N ARG A 371 -13.20 -28.31 -5.73
CA ARG A 371 -13.85 -26.98 -5.67
C ARG A 371 -13.19 -25.99 -6.63
N MET A 372 -13.90 -25.63 -7.70
CA MET A 372 -13.49 -24.56 -8.62
C MET A 372 -14.06 -23.21 -8.19
N ARG A 373 -13.26 -22.14 -8.29
CA ARG A 373 -13.72 -20.74 -8.20
C ARG A 373 -13.12 -19.95 -9.36
N LEU A 374 -13.90 -19.06 -9.96
CA LEU A 374 -13.50 -18.24 -11.10
C LEU A 374 -13.12 -16.84 -10.63
N TRP A 375 -12.17 -16.23 -11.32
CA TRP A 375 -11.51 -14.99 -10.92
C TRP A 375 -11.38 -13.99 -12.07
N HIS A 376 -11.57 -12.72 -11.74
CA HIS A 376 -11.39 -11.56 -12.62
C HIS A 376 -10.61 -10.49 -11.87
N PHE A 377 -9.41 -10.18 -12.36
CA PHE A 377 -8.50 -9.18 -11.81
C PHE A 377 -8.44 -7.96 -12.74
N ASP A 378 -8.68 -6.77 -12.20
CA ASP A 378 -8.65 -5.50 -12.94
C ASP A 378 -8.03 -4.37 -12.11
N ARG A 379 -7.95 -3.18 -12.70
CA ARG A 379 -7.23 -2.03 -12.14
C ARG A 379 -7.91 -1.44 -10.89
N SER A 380 -9.14 -1.84 -10.59
CA SER A 380 -9.93 -1.43 -9.43
C SER A 380 -10.18 -2.56 -8.41
N GLY A 381 -9.67 -3.78 -8.63
CA GLY A 381 -9.73 -4.87 -7.65
C GLY A 381 -9.77 -6.28 -8.22
N SER A 382 -10.07 -7.24 -7.35
CA SER A 382 -10.30 -8.65 -7.72
C SER A 382 -11.72 -9.11 -7.38
N SER A 383 -12.28 -9.91 -8.27
CA SER A 383 -13.67 -10.40 -8.24
C SER A 383 -13.66 -11.92 -8.35
N GLY A 384 -14.25 -12.61 -7.38
CA GLY A 384 -14.41 -14.06 -7.38
C GLY A 384 -15.87 -14.49 -7.52
N SER A 385 -16.13 -15.52 -8.33
CA SER A 385 -17.43 -16.22 -8.33
C SER A 385 -17.68 -16.89 -6.98
N SER A 386 -18.89 -17.41 -6.76
CA SER A 386 -19.09 -18.48 -5.77
C SER A 386 -18.30 -19.73 -6.18
N SER A 387 -17.71 -20.48 -5.23
CA SER A 387 -17.03 -21.74 -5.56
C SER A 387 -18.00 -22.93 -5.65
N PHE A 388 -17.79 -23.79 -6.64
CA PHE A 388 -18.65 -24.93 -6.97
C PHE A 388 -17.85 -26.23 -7.06
N ASP A 389 -18.52 -27.37 -6.88
CA ASP A 389 -17.91 -28.71 -6.91
C ASP A 389 -18.02 -29.28 -8.32
N ILE A 390 -16.89 -29.47 -9.02
CA ILE A 390 -16.89 -29.88 -10.44
C ILE A 390 -17.43 -31.31 -10.64
N ASN A 391 -17.43 -32.12 -9.57
CA ASN A 391 -18.02 -33.48 -9.56
C ASN A 391 -19.55 -33.46 -9.35
N ARG A 392 -20.16 -32.30 -9.10
CA ARG A 392 -21.63 -32.10 -9.02
C ARG A 392 -22.16 -31.26 -10.17
N ASP A 393 -21.42 -30.22 -10.52
CA ASP A 393 -21.77 -29.24 -11.56
C ASP A 393 -20.95 -29.46 -12.85
N GLY A 394 -20.86 -30.70 -13.34
CA GLY A 394 -20.03 -31.05 -14.51
C GLY A 394 -20.25 -30.14 -15.74
N PHE A 395 -21.50 -29.84 -16.08
CA PHE A 395 -21.84 -28.89 -17.15
C PHE A 395 -21.19 -27.51 -16.97
N LYS A 396 -21.19 -26.98 -15.74
CA LYS A 396 -20.62 -25.66 -15.41
C LYS A 396 -19.11 -25.65 -15.58
N PHE A 397 -18.46 -26.77 -15.27
CA PHE A 397 -17.03 -26.96 -15.52
C PHE A 397 -16.72 -27.00 -17.04
N VAL A 398 -17.49 -27.77 -17.83
CA VAL A 398 -17.37 -27.80 -19.30
C VAL A 398 -17.55 -26.40 -19.90
N HIS A 399 -18.62 -25.70 -19.51
CA HIS A 399 -18.96 -24.35 -19.97
C HIS A 399 -17.84 -23.34 -19.74
N VAL A 400 -17.29 -23.30 -18.52
CA VAL A 400 -16.17 -22.44 -18.15
C VAL A 400 -14.91 -22.76 -18.95
N MET A 401 -14.55 -24.04 -19.03
CA MET A 401 -13.30 -24.47 -19.65
C MET A 401 -13.31 -24.26 -21.18
N LEU A 402 -14.43 -24.59 -21.85
CA LEU A 402 -14.65 -24.22 -23.25
C LEU A 402 -14.64 -22.70 -23.42
N GLY A 403 -15.33 -21.96 -22.53
CA GLY A 403 -15.42 -20.50 -22.61
C GLY A 403 -14.05 -19.82 -22.62
N TYR A 404 -13.16 -20.19 -21.69
CA TYR A 404 -11.80 -19.68 -21.65
C TYR A 404 -10.96 -20.06 -22.89
N HIS A 405 -11.19 -21.25 -23.46
CA HIS A 405 -10.51 -21.68 -24.69
C HIS A 405 -11.00 -20.95 -25.94
N LEU A 406 -12.29 -20.58 -25.98
CA LEU A 406 -12.98 -20.03 -27.16
C LEU A 406 -13.05 -18.48 -27.22
N MET A 407 -12.84 -17.77 -26.11
CA MET A 407 -12.88 -16.30 -26.04
C MET A 407 -11.90 -15.60 -26.99
N ASP A 408 -12.28 -14.49 -27.63
CA ASP A 408 -11.31 -13.66 -28.37
C ASP A 408 -10.31 -12.94 -27.41
N ASP A 409 -9.23 -12.37 -27.96
CA ASP A 409 -8.18 -11.75 -27.14
C ASP A 409 -8.68 -10.48 -26.39
N LYS A 410 -9.64 -9.74 -26.96
CA LYS A 410 -10.32 -8.60 -26.29
C LYS A 410 -11.22 -9.10 -25.14
N GLN A 411 -11.84 -10.27 -25.28
CA GLN A 411 -12.63 -10.95 -24.24
C GLN A 411 -11.76 -11.54 -23.13
N LEU A 412 -10.55 -12.01 -23.44
CA LEU A 412 -9.53 -12.40 -22.46
C LEU A 412 -8.89 -11.19 -21.74
N GLY A 413 -9.16 -9.98 -22.21
CA GLY A 413 -8.78 -8.73 -21.57
C GLY A 413 -7.50 -8.10 -22.08
N LEU A 414 -7.03 -8.45 -23.28
CA LEU A 414 -6.08 -7.60 -24.00
C LEU A 414 -6.74 -6.26 -24.38
N ASP A 415 -5.89 -5.24 -24.58
CA ASP A 415 -6.29 -3.92 -25.06
C ASP A 415 -6.41 -3.92 -26.60
N PRO A 416 -7.63 -3.74 -27.17
CA PRO A 416 -7.82 -3.71 -28.62
C PRO A 416 -7.39 -2.38 -29.26
N THR A 417 -7.05 -1.34 -28.48
CA THR A 417 -6.60 -0.04 -29.01
C THR A 417 -5.11 -0.02 -29.35
N ILE A 418 -4.35 -0.99 -28.81
CA ILE A 418 -2.95 -1.26 -29.15
C ILE A 418 -2.94 -2.29 -30.29
N GLN A 419 -2.92 -1.78 -31.52
CA GLN A 419 -3.00 -2.57 -32.74
C GLN A 419 -1.61 -3.04 -33.20
N GLN A 420 -1.58 -4.06 -34.07
CA GLN A 420 -0.35 -4.54 -34.71
C GLN A 420 -0.60 -4.86 -36.19
N SER A 421 0.24 -4.32 -37.08
CA SER A 421 0.24 -4.59 -38.53
C SER A 421 1.68 -4.60 -39.02
N ASP A 422 2.01 -5.46 -40.00
CA ASP A 422 3.31 -5.46 -40.69
C ASP A 422 4.53 -5.53 -39.74
N GLY A 423 4.36 -6.24 -38.62
CA GLY A 423 5.37 -6.37 -37.55
C GLY A 423 5.49 -5.17 -36.61
N GLN A 424 4.78 -4.06 -36.88
CA GLN A 424 4.79 -2.84 -36.07
C GLN A 424 3.56 -2.74 -35.17
N ARG A 425 3.76 -2.31 -33.92
CA ARG A 425 2.67 -1.95 -33.00
C ARG A 425 2.33 -0.47 -33.15
N TYR A 426 1.06 -0.12 -33.02
CA TYR A 426 0.61 1.27 -33.09
C TYR A 426 -0.64 1.53 -32.24
N VAL A 427 -0.90 2.80 -31.97
CA VAL A 427 -2.21 3.29 -31.50
C VAL A 427 -2.75 4.29 -32.52
N GLU A 428 -4.06 4.48 -32.55
CA GLU A 428 -4.72 5.49 -33.38
C GLU A 428 -5.47 6.47 -32.48
N ILE A 429 -5.29 7.76 -32.73
CA ILE A 429 -5.85 8.86 -31.94
C ILE A 429 -6.64 9.81 -32.86
N THR A 430 -7.57 10.59 -32.29
CA THR A 430 -8.31 11.62 -33.05
C THR A 430 -7.88 13.01 -32.61
N ARG A 431 -7.01 13.67 -33.40
CA ARG A 431 -6.51 15.03 -33.15
C ARG A 431 -6.94 15.95 -34.29
N ASP A 432 -7.44 17.15 -33.95
CA ASP A 432 -7.91 18.16 -34.91
C ASP A 432 -8.89 17.61 -35.97
N ASN A 433 -9.79 16.72 -35.54
CA ASN A 433 -10.75 15.96 -36.36
C ASN A 433 -10.11 15.02 -37.42
N GLN A 434 -8.83 14.69 -37.28
CA GLN A 434 -8.14 13.70 -38.11
C GLN A 434 -7.67 12.50 -37.29
N ILE A 435 -7.69 11.32 -37.91
CA ILE A 435 -7.07 10.12 -37.32
C ILE A 435 -5.56 10.18 -37.58
N GLU A 436 -4.77 10.13 -36.50
CA GLU A 436 -3.32 9.98 -36.55
C GLU A 436 -2.90 8.63 -35.99
N ARG A 437 -1.95 7.98 -36.67
CA ARG A 437 -1.40 6.68 -36.30
C ARG A 437 -0.04 6.90 -35.65
N LEU A 438 0.11 6.49 -34.40
CA LEU A 438 1.37 6.60 -33.66
C LEU A 438 2.04 5.23 -33.55
N ILE A 439 3.16 5.06 -34.24
CA ILE A 439 3.93 3.82 -34.27
C ILE A 439 4.71 3.67 -32.96
N LEU A 440 4.43 2.61 -32.19
CA LEU A 440 5.09 2.32 -30.92
C LEU A 440 6.44 1.63 -31.18
N THR A 441 7.54 2.32 -30.86
CA THR A 441 8.91 1.86 -31.18
C THR A 441 9.63 1.17 -30.02
N LYS A 442 9.31 1.53 -28.77
CA LYS A 442 10.00 1.03 -27.58
C LYS A 442 9.13 1.21 -26.33
N GLU A 443 8.94 0.14 -25.55
CA GLU A 443 8.42 0.26 -24.18
C GLU A 443 9.49 0.88 -23.27
N ILE A 444 9.11 1.90 -22.51
CA ILE A 444 10.00 2.67 -21.61
C ILE A 444 9.76 2.27 -20.15
N LYS A 445 8.49 2.06 -19.77
CA LYS A 445 8.03 1.84 -18.39
C LYS A 445 6.74 1.03 -18.44
N LYS A 446 6.61 0.02 -17.58
CA LYS A 446 5.38 -0.76 -17.40
C LYS A 446 5.24 -1.16 -15.94
N GLN A 447 4.22 -0.65 -15.27
CA GLN A 447 4.03 -0.88 -13.83
C GLN A 447 3.50 -2.29 -13.56
N ALA A 448 4.33 -3.14 -12.95
CA ALA A 448 3.95 -4.47 -12.47
C ALA A 448 3.08 -4.36 -11.20
N VAL A 449 1.80 -4.09 -11.41
CA VAL A 449 0.75 -3.86 -10.39
C VAL A 449 -0.58 -4.43 -10.89
N ILE A 450 -1.49 -4.80 -9.98
CA ILE A 450 -2.87 -5.16 -10.34
C ILE A 450 -3.74 -3.92 -10.15
N VAL A 451 -3.87 -3.46 -8.90
CA VAL A 451 -4.79 -2.38 -8.48
C VAL A 451 -4.04 -1.06 -8.38
N GLY A 452 -4.29 -0.14 -9.32
CA GLY A 452 -3.51 1.10 -9.40
C GLY A 452 -3.66 1.82 -10.73
N ARG A 453 -2.69 2.70 -11.02
CA ARG A 453 -2.58 3.39 -12.31
C ARG A 453 -2.18 2.45 -13.45
N ALA A 454 -1.42 1.38 -13.15
CA ALA A 454 -0.87 0.45 -14.14
C ALA A 454 -0.14 1.18 -15.30
N THR A 455 0.54 2.28 -14.97
CA THR A 455 1.11 3.21 -15.96
C THR A 455 2.08 2.48 -16.89
N THR A 456 1.79 2.57 -18.19
CA THR A 456 2.63 2.03 -19.26
C THR A 456 3.00 3.15 -20.23
N CYS A 457 4.27 3.25 -20.60
CA CYS A 457 4.80 4.33 -21.43
C CYS A 457 5.61 3.75 -22.61
N TRP A 458 5.39 4.28 -23.81
CA TRP A 458 6.16 3.94 -25.01
C TRP A 458 6.73 5.18 -25.70
N ARG A 459 7.87 5.02 -26.37
CA ARG A 459 8.36 5.97 -27.37
C ARG A 459 7.63 5.70 -28.69
N ALA A 460 7.06 6.74 -29.30
CA ALA A 460 6.37 6.66 -30.57
C ALA A 460 6.81 7.75 -31.55
N TYR A 461 6.27 7.72 -32.77
CA TYR A 461 6.27 8.82 -33.73
C TYR A 461 4.98 8.75 -34.56
N CYS A 462 4.55 9.86 -35.17
CA CYS A 462 3.39 9.85 -36.07
C CYS A 462 3.78 9.31 -37.45
N ASP A 463 3.06 8.32 -37.96
CA ASP A 463 3.35 7.63 -39.23
C ASP A 463 3.30 8.59 -40.44
N LYS A 464 2.46 9.63 -40.36
CA LYS A 464 2.32 10.68 -41.38
C LYS A 464 3.42 11.75 -41.33
N ASP A 465 4.20 11.81 -40.25
CA ASP A 465 5.27 12.79 -40.08
C ASP A 465 6.59 12.27 -40.68
N GLN A 466 7.04 12.93 -41.75
CA GLN A 466 8.29 12.61 -42.44
C GLN A 466 9.54 12.83 -41.57
N SER A 467 9.48 13.75 -40.60
CA SER A 467 10.59 14.01 -39.66
C SER A 467 10.67 12.98 -38.53
N LYS A 468 9.57 12.24 -38.31
CA LYS A 468 9.39 11.25 -37.23
C LYS A 468 9.76 11.82 -35.86
N GLU A 469 9.24 13.00 -35.53
CA GLU A 469 9.41 13.63 -34.23
C GLU A 469 9.04 12.64 -33.10
N PRO A 470 9.94 12.41 -32.13
CA PRO A 470 9.72 11.43 -31.09
C PRO A 470 8.68 11.92 -30.08
N LEU A 471 7.62 11.11 -29.91
CA LEU A 471 6.52 11.32 -28.98
C LEU A 471 6.57 10.28 -27.85
N LEU A 472 5.92 10.61 -26.75
CA LEU A 472 5.72 9.72 -25.60
C LEU A 472 4.23 9.42 -25.49
N VAL A 473 3.85 8.14 -25.60
CA VAL A 473 2.49 7.67 -25.30
C VAL A 473 2.48 7.12 -23.88
N LYS A 474 1.62 7.64 -23.01
CA LYS A 474 1.41 7.18 -21.63
C LYS A 474 -0.05 6.73 -21.45
N ASP A 475 -0.25 5.45 -21.16
CA ASP A 475 -1.54 4.88 -20.83
C ASP A 475 -1.63 4.62 -19.32
N SER A 476 -2.76 4.99 -18.69
CA SER A 476 -2.96 4.88 -17.23
C SER A 476 -4.43 4.81 -16.81
N TRP A 477 -4.69 4.16 -15.68
CA TRP A 477 -6.04 3.94 -15.13
C TRP A 477 -6.33 4.89 -13.97
N GLN A 478 -6.98 6.00 -14.29
CA GLN A 478 -7.18 7.15 -13.40
C GLN A 478 -8.54 7.09 -12.69
N TYR A 479 -8.60 7.61 -11.46
CA TYR A 479 -9.86 7.74 -10.71
C TYR A 479 -10.72 8.84 -11.34
N VAL A 480 -12.01 8.57 -11.58
CA VAL A 480 -12.95 9.48 -12.26
C VAL A 480 -13.12 10.80 -11.51
N GLU A 481 -12.91 10.79 -10.19
CA GLU A 481 -13.02 11.97 -9.33
C GLU A 481 -11.82 12.94 -9.47
N ARG A 482 -10.75 12.59 -10.21
CA ARG A 482 -9.59 13.47 -10.43
C ARG A 482 -9.70 14.36 -11.69
N PRO A 483 -9.02 15.52 -11.68
CA PRO A 483 -8.65 16.22 -12.91
C PRO A 483 -7.86 15.30 -13.86
N GLU A 484 -7.97 15.53 -15.15
CA GLU A 484 -7.25 14.75 -16.17
C GLU A 484 -5.81 15.25 -16.26
N GLU A 485 -4.83 14.35 -16.24
CA GLU A 485 -3.43 14.73 -16.42
C GLU A 485 -3.20 15.48 -17.75
N GLY A 486 -3.87 15.03 -18.82
CA GLY A 486 -3.77 15.65 -20.14
C GLY A 486 -4.20 17.11 -20.15
N GLU A 487 -5.28 17.47 -19.45
CA GLU A 487 -5.69 18.87 -19.28
C GLU A 487 -4.72 19.67 -18.42
N LEU A 488 -4.14 19.08 -17.36
CA LEU A 488 -3.12 19.78 -16.54
C LEU A 488 -1.82 20.07 -17.32
N ILE A 489 -1.38 19.12 -18.16
CA ILE A 489 -0.20 19.29 -19.03
C ILE A 489 -0.51 20.27 -20.18
N LYS A 490 -1.73 20.24 -20.72
CA LYS A 490 -2.21 21.24 -21.69
C LYS A 490 -2.25 22.63 -21.07
N GLU A 491 -2.85 22.80 -19.90
CA GLU A 491 -2.90 24.08 -19.16
C GLU A 491 -1.49 24.61 -18.85
N ALA A 492 -0.56 23.74 -18.43
CA ALA A 492 0.84 24.11 -18.24
C ALA A 492 1.50 24.59 -19.54
N THR A 493 1.25 23.90 -20.66
CA THR A 493 1.77 24.26 -21.99
C THR A 493 1.20 25.60 -22.46
N ASP A 494 -0.12 25.78 -22.37
CA ASP A 494 -0.84 27.01 -22.76
C ASP A 494 -0.41 28.23 -21.92
N LYS A 495 -0.06 28.03 -20.64
CA LYS A 495 0.51 29.06 -19.75
C LYS A 495 2.01 29.29 -19.94
N GLY A 496 2.68 28.58 -20.84
CA GLY A 496 4.11 28.74 -21.12
C GLY A 496 5.02 28.27 -19.97
N VAL A 497 4.60 27.27 -19.19
CA VAL A 497 5.41 26.66 -18.13
C VAL A 497 6.69 26.07 -18.74
N ARG A 498 7.84 26.36 -18.11
CA ARG A 498 9.16 25.91 -18.56
C ARG A 498 9.57 24.63 -17.84
N ASN A 499 10.53 23.90 -18.41
CA ASN A 499 11.12 22.69 -17.81
C ASN A 499 10.06 21.63 -17.40
N VAL A 500 9.06 21.44 -18.26
CA VAL A 500 8.05 20.36 -18.22
C VAL A 500 7.89 19.78 -19.62
N ALA A 501 7.46 18.52 -19.75
CA ALA A 501 7.19 17.94 -21.07
C ALA A 501 5.99 18.64 -21.74
N ARG A 502 6.13 19.05 -23.01
CA ARG A 502 5.06 19.79 -23.72
C ARG A 502 3.92 18.86 -24.15
N TYR A 503 2.71 19.39 -24.09
CA TYR A 503 1.50 18.73 -24.58
C TYR A 503 1.58 18.38 -26.09
N TYR A 504 0.94 17.27 -26.48
CA TYR A 504 0.68 16.91 -27.87
C TYR A 504 -0.79 16.51 -28.08
N HIS A 505 -1.31 15.59 -27.26
CA HIS A 505 -2.70 15.13 -27.29
C HIS A 505 -3.07 14.43 -25.96
N HIS A 506 -4.36 14.29 -25.66
CA HIS A 506 -4.85 13.34 -24.67
C HIS A 506 -6.28 12.90 -25.00
N GLU A 507 -6.64 11.70 -24.54
CA GLU A 507 -7.97 11.11 -24.74
C GLU A 507 -8.39 10.22 -23.57
N THR A 508 -9.70 10.08 -23.36
CA THR A 508 -10.26 8.93 -22.65
C THR A 508 -10.33 7.77 -23.64
N VAL A 509 -9.64 6.68 -23.35
CA VAL A 509 -9.57 5.51 -24.25
C VAL A 509 -10.97 4.90 -24.39
N GLN A 510 -11.35 4.50 -25.60
CA GLN A 510 -12.64 3.87 -25.88
C GLN A 510 -12.48 2.46 -26.47
N VAL A 511 -13.36 1.56 -26.03
CA VAL A 511 -13.50 0.19 -26.56
C VAL A 511 -14.96 -0.04 -26.89
N ASP A 512 -15.23 -0.51 -28.12
CA ASP A 512 -16.58 -0.72 -28.67
C ASP A 512 -17.50 0.52 -28.55
N GLY A 513 -16.95 1.71 -28.80
CA GLY A 513 -17.66 2.99 -28.78
C GLY A 513 -18.05 3.51 -27.39
N LYS A 514 -17.44 2.96 -26.33
CA LYS A 514 -17.66 3.37 -24.93
C LYS A 514 -16.32 3.61 -24.25
N ASN A 515 -16.28 4.53 -23.29
CA ASN A 515 -15.12 4.73 -22.44
C ASN A 515 -14.67 3.39 -21.81
N ASP A 516 -13.37 3.15 -21.78
CA ASP A 516 -12.78 1.94 -21.22
C ASP A 516 -12.64 2.09 -19.70
N ASP A 517 -13.70 1.72 -18.98
CA ASP A 517 -13.82 1.87 -17.53
C ASP A 517 -13.90 0.51 -16.80
N THR A 518 -13.54 0.50 -15.52
CA THR A 518 -13.49 -0.73 -14.74
C THR A 518 -14.85 -1.29 -14.31
N ILE A 519 -15.97 -0.56 -14.43
CA ILE A 519 -17.30 -0.99 -13.96
C ILE A 519 -18.23 -1.36 -15.13
N GLU A 520 -18.32 -0.55 -16.18
CA GLU A 520 -19.25 -0.78 -17.30
C GLU A 520 -18.62 -1.51 -18.48
N ASN A 521 -17.41 -1.14 -18.91
CA ASN A 521 -16.72 -1.76 -20.04
C ASN A 521 -16.09 -3.10 -19.64
N VAL A 522 -15.18 -3.07 -18.67
CA VAL A 522 -14.41 -4.24 -18.21
C VAL A 522 -15.30 -5.21 -17.43
N ARG A 523 -15.93 -4.75 -16.36
CA ARG A 523 -16.76 -5.60 -15.48
C ARG A 523 -18.16 -5.89 -16.02
N ARG A 524 -18.62 -5.21 -17.08
CA ARG A 524 -19.94 -5.44 -17.71
C ARG A 524 -21.13 -5.41 -16.74
N GLY A 525 -21.01 -4.66 -15.64
CA GLY A 525 -22.03 -4.60 -14.59
C GLY A 525 -21.84 -5.57 -13.41
N LEU A 526 -20.82 -6.44 -13.39
CA LEU A 526 -20.37 -7.11 -12.17
C LEU A 526 -20.29 -6.08 -11.03
N MET A 527 -20.90 -6.41 -9.90
CA MET A 527 -21.00 -5.56 -8.70
C MET A 527 -21.94 -4.34 -8.73
N LYS A 528 -22.69 -4.05 -9.80
CA LYS A 528 -23.71 -2.97 -9.78
C LYS A 528 -24.75 -3.14 -8.65
N THR A 529 -24.95 -4.38 -8.18
CA THR A 529 -25.88 -4.75 -7.10
C THR A 529 -25.19 -5.16 -5.79
N CYS A 530 -23.85 -5.07 -5.67
CA CYS A 530 -23.07 -5.60 -4.53
C CYS A 530 -23.17 -4.79 -3.21
N SER A 531 -24.39 -4.54 -2.77
CA SER A 531 -24.68 -4.18 -1.39
C SER A 531 -24.39 -5.37 -0.45
N ARG A 532 -23.27 -5.27 0.28
CA ARG A 532 -23.03 -5.94 1.60
C ARG A 532 -22.58 -7.41 1.59
N THR A 533 -21.49 -7.77 0.90
CA THR A 533 -20.69 -8.94 1.28
C THR A 533 -20.05 -8.72 2.65
N ARG A 534 -20.56 -9.37 3.71
CA ARG A 534 -20.01 -9.26 5.07
C ARG A 534 -18.76 -10.13 5.21
N PHE A 535 -17.62 -9.54 5.56
CA PHE A 535 -16.43 -10.29 5.97
C PHE A 535 -16.65 -10.91 7.37
N LYS A 536 -17.36 -12.05 7.43
CA LYS A 536 -17.41 -12.90 8.61
C LYS A 536 -16.22 -13.86 8.55
N GLN A 537 -15.26 -13.72 9.47
CA GLN A 537 -14.45 -14.87 9.86
C GLN A 537 -15.40 -15.95 10.40
N ARG A 538 -15.60 -17.03 9.64
CA ARG A 538 -16.17 -18.26 10.19
C ARG A 538 -15.12 -18.86 11.11
N SER A 539 -15.43 -18.92 12.40
CA SER A 539 -14.70 -19.77 13.34
C SER A 539 -14.90 -21.22 12.91
N PHE A 540 -13.86 -21.84 12.35
CA PHE A 540 -13.85 -23.27 12.07
C PHE A 540 -13.80 -24.05 13.40
N ASN A 541 -14.98 -24.32 13.98
CA ASN A 541 -15.21 -25.31 15.05
C ASN A 541 -16.70 -25.43 15.41
N GLU A 542 -17.54 -25.87 14.46
CA GLU A 542 -18.76 -26.65 14.77
C GLU A 542 -18.98 -27.70 13.66
N PRO A 543 -19.24 -28.98 14.00
CA PRO A 543 -19.63 -30.00 13.03
C PRO A 543 -21.14 -29.89 12.75
N ASP A 544 -21.52 -29.96 11.47
CA ASP A 544 -22.92 -29.91 11.05
C ASP A 544 -23.58 -31.29 11.25
N ALA A 545 -24.59 -31.38 12.12
CA ALA A 545 -25.23 -32.63 12.50
C ALA A 545 -26.70 -32.43 12.87
N SER A 546 -27.60 -32.62 11.90
CA SER A 546 -29.05 -32.67 12.14
C SER A 546 -29.71 -33.80 11.33
N VAL A 547 -29.54 -35.04 11.80
CA VAL A 547 -30.36 -36.19 11.41
C VAL A 547 -30.88 -36.84 12.69
N SER A 548 -32.21 -37.03 12.76
CA SER A 548 -32.92 -37.55 13.92
C SER A 548 -33.26 -39.03 13.73
N GLU A 549 -33.02 -39.88 14.72
CA GLU A 549 -33.88 -41.01 15.12
C GLU A 549 -33.46 -41.58 16.51
N PRO A 550 -34.29 -42.39 17.22
CA PRO A 550 -34.20 -42.56 18.68
C PRO A 550 -33.69 -43.97 19.11
N PRO A 551 -33.92 -44.55 20.33
CA PRO A 551 -32.77 -44.93 21.17
C PRO A 551 -32.63 -46.44 21.48
N GLY A 552 -31.42 -46.98 21.37
CA GLY A 552 -31.10 -48.41 21.60
C GLY A 552 -30.02 -48.68 22.67
N LYS A 553 -30.40 -49.41 23.72
CA LYS A 553 -29.64 -49.74 24.94
C LYS A 553 -28.28 -50.47 24.76
N SER A 554 -27.24 -49.97 25.44
CA SER A 554 -26.19 -50.66 26.25
C SER A 554 -25.55 -52.01 25.84
N VAL A 555 -24.20 -52.11 25.96
CA VAL A 555 -23.42 -53.02 26.87
C VAL A 555 -21.89 -52.81 26.62
N ALA A 556 -21.00 -53.35 27.47
CA ALA A 556 -19.56 -53.04 27.52
C ALA A 556 -18.59 -54.24 27.31
N GLY A 557 -17.35 -53.91 26.92
CA GLY A 557 -16.13 -54.76 26.83
C GLY A 557 -15.01 -53.93 26.18
N ARG A 558 -13.72 -53.89 26.56
CA ARG A 558 -12.72 -54.93 26.95
C ARG A 558 -12.61 -56.04 25.87
N SER A 559 -11.44 -56.37 25.32
CA SER A 559 -10.04 -56.22 25.80
C SER A 559 -9.05 -55.79 24.67
N GLN A 560 -7.79 -55.38 24.93
CA GLN A 560 -6.53 -56.19 24.82
C GLN A 560 -6.50 -57.19 23.65
N SER A 561 -5.43 -57.38 22.86
CA SER A 561 -4.05 -56.80 22.82
C SER A 561 -3.53 -56.89 21.35
N GLN A 562 -2.27 -56.67 20.94
CA GLN A 562 -0.98 -56.51 21.64
C GLN A 562 0.01 -55.60 20.85
N SER A 563 1.27 -55.57 21.28
CA SER A 563 2.37 -54.69 20.88
C SER A 563 3.62 -55.44 20.40
N GLN A 564 4.38 -54.87 19.46
CA GLN A 564 5.87 -54.77 19.46
C GLN A 564 6.33 -53.94 18.22
N SER A 565 7.24 -52.95 18.19
CA SER A 565 8.03 -52.13 19.15
C SER A 565 9.57 -52.21 19.02
N HIS A 566 10.18 -51.30 18.25
CA HIS A 566 11.55 -50.77 18.45
C HIS A 566 11.55 -49.30 17.96
N SER A 567 11.92 -48.22 18.68
CA SER A 567 12.91 -47.98 19.76
C SER A 567 14.36 -47.92 19.24
N LEU A 568 15.23 -46.93 19.54
CA LEU A 568 15.29 -45.79 20.50
C LEU A 568 15.86 -44.52 19.77
N SER A 569 16.18 -43.32 20.29
CA SER A 569 16.51 -42.77 21.64
C SER A 569 16.24 -41.23 21.69
N ARG A 570 15.61 -40.62 22.72
CA ARG A 570 16.15 -39.93 23.93
C ARG A 570 17.01 -38.67 23.67
N LYS A 571 17.10 -37.60 24.50
CA LYS A 571 16.81 -37.19 25.92
C LYS A 571 16.36 -35.69 25.87
N ARG A 572 16.03 -34.91 26.92
CA ARG A 572 15.27 -34.92 28.22
C ARG A 572 15.11 -33.41 28.59
N SER A 573 14.11 -32.82 29.27
CA SER A 573 13.09 -33.16 30.30
C SER A 573 13.43 -32.73 31.75
N SER A 574 12.70 -31.72 32.24
CA SER A 574 12.25 -31.50 33.64
C SER A 574 10.97 -30.62 33.59
N SER A 575 9.86 -30.78 34.33
CA SER A 575 9.52 -31.30 35.67
C SER A 575 9.76 -30.28 36.81
N ALA A 576 8.78 -29.90 37.66
CA ALA A 576 7.38 -30.32 37.80
C ALA A 576 6.53 -29.31 38.63
N ALA A 577 5.41 -29.78 39.19
CA ALA A 577 4.48 -29.15 40.17
C ALA A 577 3.31 -28.31 39.62
N GLN A 578 2.11 -28.58 40.14
CA GLN A 578 0.86 -27.86 39.88
C GLN A 578 0.49 -26.98 41.08
N ILE A 579 0.14 -25.71 40.82
CA ILE A 579 -0.81 -24.93 41.62
C ILE A 579 -1.66 -24.13 40.63
N ALA A 580 -2.99 -24.23 40.73
CA ALA A 580 -3.92 -23.52 39.83
C ALA A 580 -4.52 -22.27 40.51
N PRO A 581 -4.29 -21.06 39.98
CA PRO A 581 -5.07 -19.86 40.32
C PRO A 581 -6.33 -19.74 39.44
N PRO A 582 -7.33 -18.93 39.85
CA PRO A 582 -8.71 -19.05 39.35
C PRO A 582 -8.97 -18.42 37.98
N ALA A 583 -10.14 -18.77 37.40
CA ALA A 583 -10.63 -18.30 36.11
C ALA A 583 -10.60 -16.75 35.99
N SER A 584 -9.98 -16.26 34.91
CA SER A 584 -9.90 -14.84 34.62
C SER A 584 -11.26 -14.27 34.23
N LEU A 585 -11.76 -13.34 35.06
CA LEU A 585 -13.01 -12.63 34.82
C LEU A 585 -13.00 -11.91 33.47
N LYS A 586 -14.07 -12.11 32.70
CA LYS A 586 -14.33 -11.42 31.43
C LYS A 586 -14.18 -9.90 31.61
N ARG A 587 -13.16 -9.31 31.00
CA ARG A 587 -13.05 -7.86 30.81
C ARG A 587 -12.87 -7.61 29.32
N SER A 588 -13.91 -7.08 28.69
CA SER A 588 -13.93 -6.84 27.25
C SER A 588 -12.78 -5.90 26.87
N CYS A 589 -11.82 -6.40 26.09
CA CYS A 589 -10.96 -5.52 25.31
C CYS A 589 -11.86 -4.68 24.40
N SER A 590 -11.67 -3.37 24.42
CA SER A 590 -12.40 -2.45 23.53
C SER A 590 -12.19 -2.90 22.09
N SER A 591 -13.29 -3.24 21.41
CA SER A 591 -13.27 -3.62 20.00
C SER A 591 -12.52 -2.57 19.18
N PHE A 592 -11.66 -3.01 18.26
CA PHE A 592 -11.38 -2.21 17.08
C PHE A 592 -12.74 -1.82 16.49
N GLU A 593 -13.01 -0.52 16.34
CA GLU A 593 -14.19 -0.06 15.62
C GLU A 593 -14.04 -0.51 14.17
N SER A 594 -14.69 -1.61 13.82
CA SER A 594 -14.74 -2.08 12.45
C SER A 594 -15.41 -0.98 11.62
N ARG A 595 -14.65 -0.33 10.73
CA ARG A 595 -15.18 0.55 9.68
C ARG A 595 -15.94 -0.31 8.66
N ASN A 596 -17.09 -0.81 9.10
CA ASN A 596 -17.92 -1.80 8.43
C ASN A 596 -19.01 -1.15 7.56
N SER A 597 -18.73 0.07 7.08
CA SER A 597 -19.31 0.62 5.87
C SER A 597 -18.60 -0.03 4.69
N GLY A 598 -19.31 -0.83 3.88
CA GLY A 598 -18.72 -1.43 2.68
C GLY A 598 -18.13 -0.34 1.78
N SER A 599 -16.84 -0.45 1.45
CA SER A 599 -16.19 0.53 0.59
C SER A 599 -16.87 0.55 -0.79
N PRO A 600 -17.18 1.74 -1.35
CA PRO A 600 -17.72 1.84 -2.70
C PRO A 600 -16.87 1.08 -3.72
N VAL A 601 -17.50 0.57 -4.77
CA VAL A 601 -16.75 0.11 -5.94
C VAL A 601 -16.27 1.38 -6.66
N HIS A 602 -15.03 1.77 -6.40
CA HIS A 602 -14.43 2.95 -7.02
C HIS A 602 -14.11 2.64 -8.48
N ASN A 603 -14.52 3.53 -9.39
CA ASN A 603 -14.25 3.35 -10.81
C ASN A 603 -12.90 3.94 -11.20
N ARG A 604 -12.21 3.28 -12.13
CA ARG A 604 -11.12 3.86 -12.90
C ARG A 604 -11.49 3.88 -14.38
N VAL A 605 -11.08 4.94 -15.05
CA VAL A 605 -11.17 5.12 -16.50
C VAL A 605 -9.77 5.09 -17.09
N HIS A 606 -9.64 4.44 -18.23
CA HIS A 606 -8.41 4.37 -18.98
C HIS A 606 -8.16 5.69 -19.74
N ARG A 607 -6.98 6.28 -19.51
CA ARG A 607 -6.55 7.58 -20.02
C ARG A 607 -5.24 7.43 -20.78
N ARG A 608 -5.21 7.99 -22.00
CA ARG A 608 -4.02 8.10 -22.83
C ARG A 608 -3.59 9.56 -22.88
N VAL A 609 -2.34 9.83 -22.52
CA VAL A 609 -1.72 11.15 -22.52
C VAL A 609 -0.49 11.08 -23.41
N ILE A 610 -0.33 12.06 -24.30
CA ILE A 610 0.75 12.09 -25.28
C ILE A 610 1.50 13.41 -25.14
N THR A 611 2.79 13.31 -24.90
CA THR A 611 3.70 14.46 -24.77
C THR A 611 4.80 14.42 -25.82
N ARG A 612 5.42 15.57 -26.03
CA ARG A 612 6.68 15.72 -26.76
C ARG A 612 7.85 15.47 -25.81
N ASP A 613 9.05 15.80 -26.29
CA ASP A 613 10.27 15.97 -25.48
C ASP A 613 10.73 14.69 -24.76
N PRO A 614 11.23 13.68 -25.51
CA PRO A 614 11.92 12.55 -24.90
C PRO A 614 13.15 13.01 -24.12
N GLY A 615 13.31 12.36 -22.98
CA GLY A 615 14.49 12.47 -22.14
C GLY A 615 14.75 11.14 -21.46
N LYS A 616 15.83 11.09 -20.67
CA LYS A 616 16.19 9.94 -19.83
C LYS A 616 15.90 10.25 -18.36
N PRO A 617 15.39 9.30 -17.56
CA PRO A 617 15.20 9.52 -16.13
C PRO A 617 16.50 9.91 -15.45
N ILE A 618 16.43 10.78 -14.44
CA ILE A 618 17.62 11.35 -13.77
C ILE A 618 18.58 10.30 -13.18
N TYR A 619 18.08 9.12 -12.84
CA TYR A 619 18.91 8.00 -12.37
C TYR A 619 19.80 7.35 -13.46
N ASN A 620 19.65 7.75 -14.72
CA ASN A 620 20.48 7.35 -15.86
C ASN A 620 21.51 8.43 -16.28
N ALA A 621 21.71 9.48 -15.47
CA ALA A 621 22.70 10.54 -15.74
C ALA A 621 24.10 9.97 -16.05
N SER A 622 24.81 10.54 -17.03
CA SER A 622 26.19 10.15 -17.33
C SER A 622 27.18 10.51 -16.21
N SER A 623 26.90 11.58 -15.47
CA SER A 623 27.84 12.21 -14.55
C SER A 623 27.16 12.95 -13.39
N PRO A 624 27.85 13.20 -12.26
CA PRO A 624 27.31 14.01 -11.17
C PRO A 624 26.99 15.45 -11.59
N VAL A 625 27.67 16.01 -12.59
CA VAL A 625 27.32 17.30 -13.21
C VAL A 625 25.93 17.20 -13.84
N ALA A 626 25.69 16.18 -14.67
CA ALA A 626 24.37 15.92 -15.26
C ALA A 626 23.28 15.68 -14.20
N LEU A 627 23.56 14.89 -13.15
CA LEU A 627 22.64 14.70 -12.02
C LEU A 627 22.24 16.04 -11.37
N ILE A 628 23.19 16.95 -11.14
CA ILE A 628 22.92 18.27 -10.58
C ILE A 628 22.14 19.15 -11.57
N THR A 629 22.51 19.14 -12.85
CA THR A 629 21.76 19.82 -13.93
C THR A 629 20.30 19.35 -14.02
N GLY A 630 20.04 18.05 -13.88
CA GLY A 630 18.69 17.48 -13.88
C GLY A 630 17.83 17.97 -12.71
N LEU A 631 18.41 18.04 -11.51
CA LEU A 631 17.75 18.61 -10.33
C LEU A 631 17.47 20.12 -10.53
N ILE A 632 18.45 20.87 -11.05
CA ILE A 632 18.32 22.29 -11.38
C ILE A 632 17.14 22.53 -12.33
N GLY A 633 17.08 21.81 -13.46
CA GLY A 633 16.02 21.95 -14.44
C GLY A 633 14.64 21.61 -13.88
N ALA A 634 14.52 20.50 -13.15
CA ALA A 634 13.26 20.10 -12.54
C ALA A 634 12.78 21.03 -11.41
N ILE A 635 13.68 21.68 -10.68
CA ILE A 635 13.32 22.70 -9.68
C ILE A 635 12.81 23.98 -10.36
N LYS A 636 13.43 24.41 -11.47
CA LYS A 636 12.86 25.49 -12.32
C LYS A 636 11.47 25.11 -12.83
N GLY A 637 11.28 23.86 -13.26
CA GLY A 637 9.99 23.35 -13.74
C GLY A 637 8.91 23.30 -12.66
N HIS A 638 9.31 22.93 -11.43
CA HIS A 638 8.44 22.97 -10.26
C HIS A 638 8.02 24.40 -9.90
N GLU A 639 8.98 25.33 -9.85
CA GLU A 639 8.71 26.76 -9.59
C GLU A 639 7.83 27.38 -10.68
N SER A 640 8.13 27.10 -11.96
CA SER A 640 7.33 27.58 -13.10
C SER A 640 5.92 27.01 -13.09
N SER A 641 5.74 25.73 -12.71
CA SER A 641 4.42 25.11 -12.56
C SER A 641 3.64 25.77 -11.42
N LEU A 642 4.28 25.98 -10.27
CA LEU A 642 3.65 26.57 -9.09
C LEU A 642 3.24 28.03 -9.33
N ASN A 643 4.03 28.79 -10.10
CA ASN A 643 3.70 30.15 -10.51
C ASN A 643 2.56 30.20 -11.55
N ALA A 644 2.39 29.15 -12.36
CA ALA A 644 1.20 28.93 -13.18
C ALA A 644 -0.02 28.41 -12.38
N GLY A 645 0.14 28.15 -11.08
CA GLY A 645 -0.90 27.68 -10.17
C GLY A 645 -1.05 26.16 -10.12
N ILE A 646 -0.02 25.38 -10.47
CA ILE A 646 -0.04 23.90 -10.51
C ILE A 646 1.00 23.33 -9.54
N LEU A 647 0.58 22.50 -8.57
CA LEU A 647 1.46 21.85 -7.58
C LEU A 647 1.59 20.35 -7.88
N HIS A 648 2.84 19.85 -8.01
CA HIS A 648 3.17 18.54 -8.60
C HIS A 648 2.86 17.31 -7.71
N ARG A 649 3.26 17.33 -6.44
CA ARG A 649 2.89 16.34 -5.39
C ARG A 649 3.46 14.91 -5.51
N ASP A 650 4.07 14.52 -6.63
CA ASP A 650 4.77 13.22 -6.82
C ASP A 650 6.21 13.37 -7.35
N ILE A 651 7.04 14.20 -6.70
CA ILE A 651 8.47 14.35 -7.04
C ILE A 651 9.23 13.04 -6.71
N SER A 652 9.82 12.41 -7.72
CA SER A 652 10.49 11.11 -7.60
C SER A 652 11.62 10.93 -8.64
N ILE A 653 12.51 9.95 -8.44
CA ILE A 653 13.58 9.63 -9.42
C ILE A 653 13.03 9.21 -10.80
N GLY A 654 11.78 8.77 -10.88
CA GLY A 654 11.13 8.35 -12.13
C GLY A 654 10.33 9.46 -12.83
N ASN A 655 10.19 10.62 -12.18
CA ASN A 655 9.37 11.75 -12.64
C ASN A 655 10.22 13.01 -12.91
N ILE A 656 11.53 12.94 -12.62
CA ILE A 656 12.54 13.94 -13.00
C ILE A 656 13.34 13.39 -14.19
N MET A 657 13.40 14.16 -15.26
CA MET A 657 14.02 13.80 -16.53
C MET A 657 15.20 14.72 -16.86
N LEU A 658 16.17 14.17 -17.59
CA LEU A 658 17.22 14.90 -18.28
C LEU A 658 16.89 14.99 -19.77
N THR A 659 17.28 16.07 -20.42
CA THR A 659 17.39 16.11 -21.89
C THR A 659 18.34 15.01 -22.38
N GLU A 660 18.23 14.60 -23.64
CA GLU A 660 19.14 13.59 -24.22
C GLU A 660 20.62 14.05 -24.14
N ASN A 661 20.85 15.37 -24.28
CA ASN A 661 22.16 16.02 -24.17
C ASN A 661 22.68 16.20 -22.72
N GLU A 662 21.81 16.09 -21.71
CA GLU A 662 22.09 16.40 -20.29
C GLU A 662 22.44 17.88 -20.00
N ASP A 663 22.01 18.79 -20.89
CA ASP A 663 22.17 20.24 -20.78
C ASP A 663 21.13 20.94 -19.87
N ASP A 664 19.93 20.36 -19.68
CA ASP A 664 18.94 20.77 -18.67
C ASP A 664 18.09 19.58 -18.18
N GLY A 665 17.23 19.84 -17.20
CA GLY A 665 16.24 18.87 -16.67
C GLY A 665 14.79 19.35 -16.76
N PHE A 666 13.84 18.42 -16.61
CA PHE A 666 12.40 18.72 -16.64
C PHE A 666 11.55 17.74 -15.81
N LEU A 667 10.30 18.11 -15.52
CA LEU A 667 9.32 17.27 -14.81
C LEU A 667 8.29 16.60 -15.74
N ILE A 668 7.82 15.42 -15.32
CA ILE A 668 6.75 14.62 -15.93
C ILE A 668 5.87 13.96 -14.85
N ASP A 669 4.74 13.35 -15.25
CA ASP A 669 3.80 12.61 -14.39
C ASP A 669 2.97 13.49 -13.43
N TYR A 670 2.04 14.25 -14.01
CA TYR A 670 1.15 15.18 -13.31
C TYR A 670 -0.14 14.51 -12.75
N ASP A 671 -0.24 13.17 -12.78
CA ASP A 671 -1.36 12.35 -12.27
C ASP A 671 -1.81 12.65 -10.82
N LEU A 672 -0.93 13.19 -9.97
CA LEU A 672 -1.22 13.56 -8.59
C LEU A 672 -1.26 15.08 -8.36
N ALA A 673 -1.00 15.87 -9.40
CA ALA A 673 -0.96 17.32 -9.31
C ALA A 673 -2.34 17.94 -9.06
N ILE A 674 -2.36 19.18 -8.60
CA ILE A 674 -3.58 19.96 -8.39
C ILE A 674 -3.36 21.42 -8.83
N GLN A 675 -4.44 22.07 -9.27
CA GLN A 675 -4.48 23.53 -9.29
C GLN A 675 -4.50 24.06 -7.85
N THR A 676 -3.68 25.06 -7.52
CA THR A 676 -3.58 25.62 -6.16
C THR A 676 -4.80 26.44 -5.75
N SER A 677 -5.67 26.79 -6.70
CA SER A 677 -7.00 27.39 -6.50
C SER A 677 -8.10 26.36 -6.22
N SER A 678 -7.80 25.06 -6.27
CA SER A 678 -8.79 24.00 -6.01
C SER A 678 -8.93 23.71 -4.51
N ASP A 679 -9.80 24.46 -3.84
CA ASP A 679 -10.17 24.28 -2.43
C ASP A 679 -10.84 22.91 -2.11
N ARG A 680 -10.95 22.00 -3.08
CA ARG A 680 -11.65 20.72 -2.94
C ARG A 680 -10.68 19.55 -2.98
N ALA A 681 -10.76 18.69 -1.96
CA ALA A 681 -10.16 17.37 -2.04
C ALA A 681 -10.81 16.57 -3.17
N SER A 682 -10.01 15.84 -3.96
CA SER A 682 -10.41 15.25 -5.25
C SER A 682 -11.43 14.11 -5.19
N GLY A 683 -12.15 13.88 -4.09
CA GLY A 683 -13.15 12.80 -3.92
C GLY A 683 -12.59 11.36 -3.92
N ALA A 684 -11.58 11.08 -4.74
CA ALA A 684 -10.94 9.80 -4.96
C ALA A 684 -10.47 9.14 -3.64
N PRO A 685 -10.55 7.82 -3.52
CA PRO A 685 -10.33 7.09 -2.27
C PRO A 685 -8.86 7.09 -1.80
N GLY A 686 -7.90 7.26 -2.71
CA GLY A 686 -6.48 7.25 -2.40
C GLY A 686 -5.60 7.79 -3.52
N LYS A 687 -4.45 8.35 -3.15
CA LYS A 687 -3.35 8.73 -4.05
C LYS A 687 -2.15 7.80 -3.86
N THR A 688 -1.49 7.47 -4.97
CA THR A 688 -0.40 6.49 -5.04
C THR A 688 0.81 7.13 -5.67
N GLY A 689 1.75 7.52 -4.80
CA GLY A 689 3.04 8.13 -5.15
C GLY A 689 4.18 7.43 -4.42
N THR A 690 5.42 7.81 -4.71
CA THR A 690 6.58 7.01 -4.29
C THR A 690 7.01 7.29 -2.85
N LYS A 691 6.60 6.40 -1.94
CA LYS A 691 6.71 6.51 -0.48
C LYS A 691 8.08 6.96 0.06
N VAL A 692 9.20 6.53 -0.55
CA VAL A 692 10.54 6.87 -0.06
C VAL A 692 10.94 8.32 -0.32
N PHE A 693 10.34 8.98 -1.33
CA PHE A 693 10.60 10.39 -1.65
C PHE A 693 9.66 11.34 -0.92
N MET A 694 8.48 10.88 -0.50
CA MET A 694 7.53 11.68 0.26
C MET A 694 8.15 12.36 1.48
N ALA A 695 7.88 13.65 1.61
CA ALA A 695 8.32 14.48 2.73
C ALA A 695 7.77 14.04 4.10
N ILE A 696 8.46 14.43 5.18
CA ILE A 696 8.15 13.99 6.55
C ILE A 696 6.73 14.41 6.97
N GLY A 697 6.34 15.67 6.77
CA GLY A 697 4.98 16.13 7.07
C GLY A 697 3.90 15.40 6.27
N ALA A 698 4.15 15.18 4.97
CA ALA A 698 3.25 14.45 4.08
C ALA A 698 3.08 12.96 4.45
N LEU A 699 4.09 12.35 5.08
CA LEU A 699 4.01 11.00 5.69
C LEU A 699 3.26 11.03 7.05
N LEU A 700 3.37 12.11 7.83
CA LEU A 700 2.64 12.29 9.08
C LEU A 700 1.15 12.63 8.89
N GLY A 701 0.77 13.05 7.68
CA GLY A 701 -0.62 13.31 7.25
C GLY A 701 -0.95 14.79 7.03
N GLU A 702 0.06 15.65 6.97
CA GLU A 702 -0.11 17.09 6.71
C GLU A 702 -0.63 17.37 5.30
N HIS A 703 -1.20 18.56 5.11
CA HIS A 703 -1.64 19.01 3.79
C HIS A 703 -0.42 19.23 2.88
N HIS A 704 -0.44 18.60 1.72
CA HIS A 704 0.67 18.66 0.78
C HIS A 704 0.84 20.09 0.24
N SER A 705 2.06 20.61 0.27
CA SER A 705 2.39 22.01 -0.02
C SER A 705 3.68 22.10 -0.84
N PRO A 706 4.05 23.27 -1.40
CA PRO A 706 5.31 23.45 -2.15
C PRO A 706 6.56 22.99 -1.38
N MET A 707 6.59 23.21 -0.07
CA MET A 707 7.72 22.82 0.79
C MET A 707 7.91 21.30 0.85
N HIS A 708 6.83 20.53 0.77
CA HIS A 708 6.90 19.07 0.75
C HIS A 708 7.51 18.54 -0.57
N ASP A 709 7.24 19.19 -1.70
CA ASP A 709 7.87 18.83 -2.98
C ASP A 709 9.36 19.22 -3.00
N LEU A 710 9.74 20.36 -2.41
CA LEU A 710 11.14 20.76 -2.22
C LEU A 710 11.90 19.82 -1.28
N GLU A 711 11.26 19.33 -0.21
CA GLU A 711 11.83 18.26 0.64
C GLU A 711 12.00 16.94 -0.15
N SER A 712 11.10 16.63 -1.08
CA SER A 712 11.20 15.45 -1.94
C SER A 712 12.39 15.49 -2.91
N PHE A 713 12.81 16.66 -3.41
CA PHE A 713 14.06 16.78 -4.19
C PHE A 713 15.31 16.40 -3.38
N PHE A 714 15.35 16.70 -2.06
CA PHE A 714 16.42 16.24 -1.18
C PHE A 714 16.42 14.71 -1.05
N TRP A 715 15.25 14.10 -0.83
CA TRP A 715 15.12 12.64 -0.72
C TRP A 715 15.50 11.93 -2.03
N VAL A 716 15.17 12.50 -3.18
CA VAL A 716 15.60 12.05 -4.51
C VAL A 716 17.13 12.00 -4.61
N LYS A 717 17.81 13.12 -4.28
CA LYS A 717 19.28 13.19 -4.39
C LYS A 717 19.96 12.24 -3.39
N LEU A 718 19.47 12.17 -2.16
CA LEU A 718 19.99 11.27 -1.12
C LEU A 718 19.89 9.79 -1.54
N TRP A 719 18.75 9.37 -2.10
CA TRP A 719 18.55 8.01 -2.62
C TRP A 719 19.56 7.66 -3.72
N ILE A 720 19.76 8.56 -4.67
CA ILE A 720 20.74 8.36 -5.74
C ILE A 720 22.15 8.19 -5.14
N CYS A 721 22.53 8.99 -4.13
CA CYS A 721 23.84 8.86 -3.47
C CYS A 721 24.08 7.51 -2.74
N PHE A 722 23.04 6.85 -2.24
CA PHE A 722 23.16 5.51 -1.64
C PHE A 722 23.30 4.40 -2.68
N HIS A 723 22.64 4.54 -3.83
CA HIS A 723 22.42 3.43 -4.77
C HIS A 723 23.25 3.52 -6.07
N TRP A 724 23.73 4.69 -6.49
CA TRP A 724 24.36 4.88 -7.79
C TRP A 724 25.89 4.69 -7.77
N ASN A 725 26.38 3.60 -8.37
CA ASN A 725 27.82 3.29 -8.45
C ASN A 725 28.56 4.03 -9.59
N GLY A 726 27.83 4.72 -10.47
CA GLY A 726 28.36 5.37 -11.66
C GLY A 726 27.56 5.04 -12.93
N PRO A 727 27.83 5.72 -14.06
CA PRO A 727 27.13 5.46 -15.32
C PRO A 727 27.35 4.02 -15.79
N GLY A 728 26.29 3.38 -16.28
CA GLY A 728 26.32 2.01 -16.82
C GLY A 728 26.55 0.89 -15.80
N GLN A 729 26.73 1.20 -14.51
CA GLN A 729 26.95 0.18 -13.46
C GLN A 729 25.64 -0.25 -12.79
N GLU A 730 25.58 -1.50 -12.33
CA GLU A 730 24.50 -1.96 -11.45
C GLU A 730 24.43 -1.13 -10.16
N ARG A 731 23.22 -0.89 -9.65
CA ARG A 731 23.02 -0.11 -8.43
C ARG A 731 23.34 -0.90 -7.17
N ARG A 732 23.99 -0.25 -6.20
CA ARG A 732 24.28 -0.81 -4.87
C ARG A 732 22.97 -1.01 -4.11
N LYS A 733 22.68 -2.25 -3.71
CA LYS A 733 21.53 -2.58 -2.85
C LYS A 733 21.86 -2.32 -1.38
N VAL A 734 21.66 -1.09 -0.91
CA VAL A 734 21.85 -0.71 0.50
C VAL A 734 20.57 -1.01 1.28
N LYS A 735 20.51 -2.22 1.84
CA LYS A 735 19.32 -2.82 2.48
C LYS A 735 18.57 -1.89 3.44
N GLU A 736 19.28 -1.11 4.24
CA GLU A 736 18.69 -0.17 5.21
C GLU A 736 17.72 0.84 4.55
N PHE A 737 18.09 1.35 3.38
CA PHE A 737 17.27 2.29 2.61
C PHE A 737 16.31 1.56 1.66
N GLU A 738 16.67 0.39 1.12
CA GLU A 738 15.73 -0.43 0.34
C GLU A 738 14.47 -0.80 1.15
N ASP A 739 14.63 -1.15 2.42
CA ASP A 739 13.52 -1.46 3.33
C ASP A 739 12.56 -0.27 3.53
N TRP A 740 12.93 0.98 3.21
CA TRP A 740 12.00 2.12 3.25
C TRP A 740 10.81 1.95 2.31
N ASN A 741 10.97 1.16 1.23
CA ASN A 741 9.86 0.81 0.33
C ASN A 741 8.77 0.00 1.04
N THR A 742 9.12 -0.80 2.06
CA THR A 742 8.18 -1.70 2.77
C THR A 742 7.75 -1.16 4.13
N LYS A 743 8.60 -0.37 4.81
CA LYS A 743 8.32 0.28 6.11
C LYS A 743 6.93 0.94 6.18
N PRO A 744 6.16 0.75 7.27
CA PRO A 744 4.94 1.50 7.51
C PRO A 744 5.17 3.02 7.52
N ILE A 745 4.18 3.78 7.04
CA ILE A 745 4.26 5.24 6.85
C ILE A 745 4.80 5.97 8.11
N LYS A 746 4.24 5.65 9.28
CA LYS A 746 4.60 6.24 10.58
C LYS A 746 5.95 5.78 11.13
N GLU A 747 6.53 4.70 10.60
CA GLU A 747 7.87 4.25 10.92
C GLU A 747 8.90 4.94 10.03
N LEU A 748 8.62 5.02 8.72
CA LEU A 748 9.45 5.77 7.76
C LEU A 748 9.57 7.25 8.14
N ALA A 749 8.46 7.90 8.55
CA ALA A 749 8.48 9.28 9.03
C ALA A 749 9.43 9.48 10.24
N LYS A 750 9.50 8.51 11.16
CA LYS A 750 10.43 8.54 12.31
C LYS A 750 11.88 8.34 11.88
N LEU A 751 12.14 7.39 10.98
CA LEU A 751 13.47 7.14 10.44
C LEU A 751 14.02 8.39 9.74
N LYS A 752 13.22 9.00 8.86
CA LYS A 752 13.55 10.27 8.22
C LYS A 752 13.79 11.41 9.22
N MET A 753 12.91 11.58 10.21
CA MET A 753 13.07 12.60 11.26
C MET A 753 14.34 12.41 12.09
N GLY A 754 14.75 11.16 12.34
CA GLY A 754 16.05 10.86 12.95
C GLY A 754 17.22 11.26 12.05
N LEU A 755 17.16 10.86 10.77
CA LEU A 755 18.23 11.09 9.79
C LEU A 755 18.49 12.58 9.51
N VAL A 756 17.47 13.44 9.51
CA VAL A 756 17.63 14.90 9.33
C VAL A 756 18.10 15.63 10.59
N SER A 757 18.26 14.93 11.73
CA SER A 757 18.89 15.56 12.90
C SER A 757 20.39 15.75 12.65
N LYS A 758 20.91 16.97 12.90
CA LYS A 758 22.29 17.34 12.50
C LYS A 758 23.37 16.39 13.04
N ARG A 759 23.16 15.77 14.21
CA ARG A 759 24.09 14.79 14.81
C ARG A 759 24.17 13.45 14.07
N ILE A 760 23.14 13.10 13.31
CA ILE A 760 23.05 11.83 12.56
C ILE A 760 23.38 12.09 11.08
N PHE A 761 22.99 13.24 10.52
CA PHE A 761 23.22 13.52 9.10
C PHE A 761 24.71 13.50 8.70
N ASP A 762 25.61 13.94 9.59
CA ASP A 762 27.05 13.91 9.33
C ASP A 762 27.63 12.49 9.16
N THR A 763 26.98 11.43 9.69
CA THR A 763 27.43 10.03 9.52
C THR A 763 26.88 9.36 8.27
N VAL A 764 26.10 10.05 7.44
CA VAL A 764 25.40 9.46 6.28
C VAL A 764 26.34 9.26 5.07
N GLU A 765 27.49 9.95 5.04
CA GLU A 765 28.51 9.81 3.99
C GLU A 765 29.09 8.38 3.90
N ASP A 766 29.18 7.67 5.02
CA ASP A 766 29.70 6.30 5.05
C ASP A 766 28.77 5.27 4.38
N SER A 767 27.49 5.61 4.24
CA SER A 767 26.51 4.81 3.51
C SER A 767 26.53 5.06 2.00
N PHE A 768 27.17 6.13 1.51
CA PHE A 768 27.19 6.46 0.08
C PHE A 768 27.98 5.44 -0.74
N THR A 769 27.72 5.39 -2.04
CA THR A 769 28.64 4.73 -2.98
C THR A 769 29.95 5.52 -3.08
N PRO A 770 31.10 4.88 -3.41
CA PRO A 770 32.36 5.60 -3.63
C PRO A 770 32.25 6.70 -4.69
N TYR A 771 31.46 6.47 -5.74
CA TYR A 771 31.23 7.43 -6.82
C TYR A 771 30.47 8.68 -6.36
N CYS A 772 29.56 8.54 -5.39
CA CYS A 772 28.71 9.62 -4.90
C CYS A 772 29.29 10.41 -3.72
N LYS A 773 30.43 10.01 -3.11
CA LYS A 773 31.01 10.77 -1.98
C LYS A 773 31.27 12.24 -2.30
N ARG A 774 31.70 12.57 -3.53
CA ARG A 774 31.88 13.97 -3.99
C ARG A 774 30.60 14.82 -4.04
N LEU A 775 29.41 14.23 -3.92
CA LEU A 775 28.14 14.95 -3.82
C LEU A 775 27.76 15.33 -2.38
N PHE A 776 28.45 14.80 -1.36
CA PHE A 776 28.10 15.00 0.04
C PHE A 776 28.20 16.47 0.52
N PRO A 777 29.23 17.28 0.16
CA PRO A 777 29.30 18.68 0.58
C PRO A 777 28.04 19.47 0.17
N CYS A 778 27.64 19.35 -1.09
CA CYS A 778 26.41 19.94 -1.60
C CYS A 778 25.14 19.38 -0.93
N LEU A 779 25.10 18.07 -0.59
CA LEU A 779 23.95 17.53 0.14
C LEU A 779 23.89 18.01 1.59
N ARG A 780 25.03 18.33 2.22
CA ARG A 780 25.12 18.97 3.54
C ARG A 780 24.60 20.40 3.50
N GLU A 781 25.01 21.19 2.50
CA GLU A 781 24.47 22.54 2.28
C GLU A 781 22.96 22.52 1.98
N LEU A 782 22.48 21.54 1.19
CA LEU A 782 21.04 21.33 0.98
C LEU A 782 20.31 20.92 2.26
N HIS A 783 20.92 20.09 3.12
CA HIS A 783 20.35 19.70 4.41
C HIS A 783 20.13 20.91 5.31
N GLU A 784 21.11 21.82 5.43
CA GLU A 784 20.96 23.03 6.25
C GLU A 784 19.93 24.02 5.69
N VAL A 785 19.77 24.09 4.36
CA VAL A 785 18.78 24.94 3.69
C VAL A 785 17.35 24.38 3.76
N ILE A 786 17.18 23.06 3.64
CA ILE A 786 15.88 22.37 3.58
C ILE A 786 15.39 21.95 4.98
N PHE A 787 16.29 21.71 5.93
CA PHE A 787 15.96 21.39 7.33
C PHE A 787 16.67 22.36 8.29
N PRO A 788 16.31 23.66 8.30
CA PRO A 788 16.89 24.62 9.24
C PRO A 788 16.70 24.13 10.68
N GLY A 789 17.81 24.01 11.43
CA GLY A 789 17.81 23.45 12.79
C GLY A 789 17.59 21.93 12.88
N GLY A 790 17.52 21.21 11.76
CA GLY A 790 17.18 19.78 11.69
C GLY A 790 15.67 19.50 11.74
N THR A 791 14.83 20.47 11.36
CA THR A 791 13.36 20.33 11.36
C THR A 791 12.75 20.67 9.99
N PRO A 792 11.69 19.96 9.53
CA PRO A 792 10.96 20.30 8.31
C PRO A 792 10.27 21.67 8.35
N TRP A 793 10.00 22.23 7.17
CA TRP A 793 9.29 23.51 7.01
C TRP A 793 7.80 23.38 7.35
N SER A 794 7.37 24.07 8.41
CA SER A 794 5.96 24.15 8.85
C SER A 794 5.18 25.33 8.24
N LYS A 795 5.82 26.14 7.39
CA LYS A 795 5.25 27.28 6.66
C LYS A 795 5.90 27.37 5.27
N GLU A 796 5.19 27.98 4.32
CA GLU A 796 5.72 28.25 2.98
C GLU A 796 6.76 29.37 3.01
N ASP A 797 7.93 29.12 2.42
CA ASP A 797 9.02 30.10 2.22
C ASP A 797 9.43 30.10 0.75
N ARG A 798 8.92 31.05 -0.05
CA ARG A 798 9.22 31.16 -1.49
C ARG A 798 10.71 31.36 -1.78
N PRO A 799 11.45 32.23 -1.06
CA PRO A 799 12.92 32.29 -1.12
C PRO A 799 13.69 30.96 -0.95
N LEU A 800 13.07 29.87 -0.48
CA LEU A 800 13.71 28.54 -0.42
C LEU A 800 14.17 28.05 -1.80
N TYR A 801 13.41 28.33 -2.88
CA TYR A 801 13.81 27.99 -4.27
C TYR A 801 15.18 28.58 -4.60
N SER A 802 15.36 29.89 -4.40
CA SER A 802 16.62 30.60 -4.70
C SER A 802 17.79 30.07 -3.88
N ARG A 803 17.56 29.68 -2.61
CA ARG A 803 18.61 29.10 -1.75
C ARG A 803 19.03 27.70 -2.18
N ILE A 804 18.07 26.84 -2.54
CA ILE A 804 18.35 25.49 -3.08
C ILE A 804 19.09 25.62 -4.42
N MET A 805 18.64 26.51 -5.30
CA MET A 805 19.27 26.78 -6.59
C MET A 805 20.72 27.25 -6.44
N ALA A 806 21.01 28.17 -5.52
CA ALA A 806 22.39 28.63 -5.27
C ALA A 806 23.33 27.49 -4.84
N VAL A 807 22.86 26.59 -3.97
CA VAL A 807 23.65 25.43 -3.51
C VAL A 807 23.87 24.40 -4.63
N LEU A 808 22.89 24.19 -5.50
CA LEU A 808 23.03 23.30 -6.65
C LEU A 808 23.94 23.88 -7.73
N GLU A 809 23.80 25.16 -8.08
CA GLU A 809 24.63 25.80 -9.10
C GLU A 809 26.10 25.91 -8.67
N LYS A 810 26.37 26.29 -7.41
CA LYS A 810 27.70 26.22 -6.81
C LYS A 810 28.30 24.82 -6.98
N ALA A 811 27.57 23.79 -6.56
CA ALA A 811 28.05 22.42 -6.66
C ALA A 811 28.17 21.90 -8.10
N ARG A 812 27.45 22.49 -9.06
CA ARG A 812 27.64 22.21 -10.49
C ARG A 812 29.00 22.73 -10.97
N MET A 813 29.42 23.89 -10.48
CA MET A 813 30.75 24.46 -10.74
C MET A 813 31.86 23.69 -10.00
N ASP A 814 31.65 23.30 -8.74
CA ASP A 814 32.60 22.53 -7.93
C ASP A 814 32.85 21.08 -8.45
N LEU A 815 32.15 20.65 -9.50
CA LEU A 815 32.22 19.28 -10.07
C LEU A 815 32.86 19.22 -11.48
N VAL A 816 33.26 20.36 -12.04
CA VAL A 816 33.87 20.52 -13.38
C VAL A 816 35.38 20.73 -13.27
#